data_AF-A0A952L268-F1
#
_entry.id   AF-A0A952L268-F1
#
_cell.length_a   1.000
_cell.length_b   1.000
_cell.length_c   1.000
_cell.angle_alpha   90.00
_cell.angle_beta   90.00
_cell.angle_gamma   90.00
#
_symmetry.space_group_name_H-M   'P 1'
#
loop_
_entity.id
_entity.type
_entity.pdbx_description
1 polymer ?
#
loop_
_entity_poly.entity_id
_entity_poly.type
_entity_poly.pdbx_seq_one_letter_code
_entity_poly.pdbx_strand_id
1 'polypeptide(L)'
;MTPTPQEVRRALARADRGAALDPGEATVLLAARGEDLDRLAAVAARVRDRGLEDAGRPGVVTYSPKVFIPLTRLCRDRCHYCTFVTVPGKLDSPYLSPDEVLAIASEGAALGCTEALFTLGDRPEDRWPEARAWLDEQGYDSTLAYVRAMAIRVLEETGLLPHLNPGVMSWEEMNRLKPVAPSMGMMLETTSRRLFEEKGEAHYGSPDKDPEIRLRVLEDAGRLSIPFTTGLLIGIGETLEERAESIFAIRHVARQYGNVQEVIIQNFRAKPDTAMRHTDDLGLDEYVAAIAVSRIVLGPKVRLQAPPNLVDLAECRALLGAGVDDWGGVSPLTPDHVNPERPWPSLERLREITASAGFELRARLTAHPEYVLAGEPWIDPRVSGHVAALASDDGLVREGARPAGLPWQEPDGGFASVGRTDLFAAVDTEGRSADRRSDFANVYGDWDELKDEIVRHERALPTGVSGPERAGLSALAAAERDPGNLSDEHALTLMTAEGPLLEQVVALADQLRRETVGDEVTYVVNRNINFTNVCYVGCRFCAFAQRRTDADAYSLSLDQVADRAEEAWELGASEVCMQGGIDPELPGTAYFDLAAAVKARVPDMHVHAFSPMEIVNGSSRTGLSFEDFLIKARESGLDTIPGTAAEILDDDVRWVLTKGKLPTKTWIEIVGTAHKVGIRSSSTMMYGHVDNPRHWVQHLKVLAGMQEKNLQEGYAGFTEFVPLPFVHHSAPIYLAGVARPGPTLRDNLAVHAMARIMLHGRIDNIQTSWVKLGVDGTRAMLAAGANDLGGTLMEETISRMAGSEHGSAKTVEELVEIGAGIGRPVVERTTTYARR
;
A
#
# COMPACT_ATOMS: atom_id res chain seq x y z
N MET A 1 31.89 15.89 13.32
CA MET A 1 33.38 15.87 13.33
C MET A 1 33.88 16.11 11.92
N THR A 2 35.01 16.80 11.73
CA THR A 2 35.63 16.95 10.40
C THR A 2 36.46 15.70 10.09
N PRO A 3 36.16 14.96 9.00
CA PRO A 3 36.93 13.78 8.61
C PRO A 3 38.40 14.12 8.32
N THR A 4 39.31 13.24 8.71
CA THR A 4 40.72 13.36 8.37
C THR A 4 40.98 12.96 6.90
N PRO A 5 42.02 13.51 6.24
CA PRO A 5 42.37 13.10 4.88
C PRO A 5 42.67 11.60 4.74
N GLN A 6 43.12 10.94 5.82
CA GLN A 6 43.35 9.49 5.81
C GLN A 6 42.04 8.71 5.79
N GLU A 7 41.02 9.15 6.52
CA GLU A 7 39.69 8.55 6.51
C GLU A 7 39.04 8.67 5.13
N VAL A 8 39.13 9.86 4.51
CA VAL A 8 38.64 10.11 3.14
C VAL A 8 39.28 9.15 2.15
N ARG A 9 40.62 9.07 2.12
CA ARG A 9 41.33 8.15 1.22
C ARG A 9 40.99 6.68 1.45
N ARG A 10 40.73 6.28 2.70
CA ARG A 10 40.34 4.89 3.04
C ARG A 10 38.94 4.57 2.52
N ALA A 11 37.97 5.45 2.77
CA ALA A 11 36.61 5.29 2.28
C ALA A 11 36.57 5.30 0.74
N LEU A 12 37.34 6.20 0.12
CA LEU A 12 37.45 6.29 -1.34
C LEU A 12 38.05 5.03 -1.96
N ALA A 13 39.09 4.46 -1.35
CA ALA A 13 39.68 3.19 -1.82
C ALA A 13 38.70 2.00 -1.73
N ARG A 14 37.72 2.06 -0.84
CA ARG A 14 36.63 1.07 -0.79
C ARG A 14 35.60 1.31 -1.88
N ALA A 15 35.16 2.56 -2.08
CA ALA A 15 34.28 2.94 -3.17
C ALA A 15 34.88 2.58 -4.54
N ASP A 16 36.18 2.84 -4.76
CA ASP A 16 36.90 2.50 -6.00
C ASP A 16 36.85 1.00 -6.34
N ARG A 17 36.81 0.13 -5.31
CA ARG A 17 36.72 -1.33 -5.47
C ARG A 17 35.28 -1.84 -5.57
N GLY A 18 34.30 -0.95 -5.59
CA GLY A 18 32.87 -1.32 -5.62
C GLY A 18 32.35 -1.91 -4.30
N ALA A 19 33.02 -1.65 -3.17
CA ALA A 19 32.52 -2.10 -1.88
C ALA A 19 31.28 -1.29 -1.47
N ALA A 20 30.31 -1.94 -0.82
CA ALA A 20 29.19 -1.25 -0.21
C ALA A 20 29.70 -0.32 0.90
N LEU A 21 29.25 0.94 0.85
CA LEU A 21 29.52 1.93 1.88
C LEU A 21 28.55 1.75 3.06
N ASP A 22 29.04 2.04 4.26
CA ASP A 22 28.22 2.27 5.45
C ASP A 22 27.97 3.78 5.66
N PRO A 23 27.05 4.18 6.57
CA PRO A 23 26.76 5.59 6.82
C PRO A 23 27.97 6.42 7.28
N GLY A 24 28.91 5.83 8.01
CA GLY A 24 30.12 6.52 8.45
C GLY A 24 31.07 6.79 7.29
N GLU A 25 31.26 5.82 6.39
CA GLU A 25 32.06 5.98 5.17
C GLU A 25 31.44 7.01 4.23
N ALA A 26 30.12 7.01 4.06
CA ALA A 26 29.43 8.03 3.27
C ALA A 26 29.58 9.43 3.88
N THR A 27 29.43 9.57 5.20
CA THR A 27 29.67 10.83 5.93
C THR A 27 31.06 11.38 5.67
N VAL A 28 32.07 10.51 5.71
CA VAL A 28 33.46 10.88 5.43
C VAL A 28 33.64 11.35 3.98
N LEU A 29 33.04 10.65 3.01
CA LEU A 29 33.16 10.99 1.59
C LEU A 29 32.45 12.29 1.21
N LEU A 30 31.39 12.69 1.92
CA LEU A 30 30.74 14.00 1.70
C LEU A 30 31.68 15.19 1.98
N ALA A 31 32.75 14.96 2.76
CA ALA A 31 33.79 15.96 3.03
C ALA A 31 34.92 16.00 1.97
N ALA A 32 34.87 15.16 0.93
CA ALA A 32 35.92 15.10 -0.09
C ALA A 32 36.04 16.42 -0.87
N ARG A 33 37.28 16.88 -1.10
CA ARG A 33 37.61 18.11 -1.84
C ARG A 33 38.87 17.89 -2.70
N GLY A 34 39.08 18.74 -3.71
CA GLY A 34 40.26 18.66 -4.59
C GLY A 34 40.40 17.29 -5.28
N GLU A 35 41.61 16.74 -5.32
CA GLU A 35 41.88 15.46 -6.01
C GLU A 35 41.05 14.27 -5.47
N ASP A 36 40.72 14.27 -4.18
CA ASP A 36 39.87 13.21 -3.60
C ASP A 36 38.42 13.33 -4.11
N LEU A 37 37.94 14.54 -4.38
CA LEU A 37 36.62 14.78 -4.97
C LEU A 37 36.58 14.37 -6.45
N ASP A 38 37.63 14.69 -7.22
CA ASP A 38 37.74 14.29 -8.62
C ASP A 38 37.70 12.77 -8.77
N ARG A 39 38.41 12.06 -7.88
CA ARG A 39 38.38 10.60 -7.82
C ARG A 39 37.02 10.06 -7.41
N LEU A 40 36.37 10.66 -6.41
CA LEU A 40 35.02 10.28 -5.96
C LEU A 40 34.00 10.43 -7.10
N ALA A 41 34.02 11.56 -7.80
CA ALA A 41 33.18 11.81 -8.97
C ALA A 41 33.45 10.77 -10.06
N ALA A 42 34.72 10.44 -10.34
CA ALA A 42 35.05 9.38 -11.30
C ALA A 42 34.50 8.00 -10.89
N VAL A 43 34.41 7.67 -9.60
CA VAL A 43 33.75 6.43 -9.14
C VAL A 43 32.25 6.50 -9.43
N ALA A 44 31.60 7.60 -9.05
CA ALA A 44 30.18 7.80 -9.26
C ALA A 44 29.79 7.76 -10.75
N ALA A 45 30.60 8.36 -11.62
CA ALA A 45 30.46 8.27 -13.07
C ALA A 45 30.45 6.82 -13.58
N ARG A 46 31.37 5.97 -13.10
CA ARG A 46 31.38 4.54 -13.48
C ARG A 46 30.11 3.80 -13.03
N VAL A 47 29.59 4.12 -11.84
CA VAL A 47 28.33 3.55 -11.35
C VAL A 47 27.15 4.00 -12.22
N ARG A 48 27.09 5.28 -12.59
CA ARG A 48 26.08 5.82 -13.52
C ARG A 48 26.16 5.11 -14.87
N ASP A 49 27.33 5.03 -15.49
CA ASP A 49 27.49 4.43 -16.82
C ASP A 49 27.06 2.97 -16.83
N ARG A 50 27.43 2.22 -15.79
CA ARG A 50 26.94 0.86 -15.60
C ARG A 50 25.41 0.80 -15.51
N GLY A 51 24.79 1.73 -14.79
CA GLY A 51 23.35 1.81 -14.66
C GLY A 51 22.61 2.20 -15.95
N LEU A 52 23.26 2.93 -16.84
CA LEU A 52 22.75 3.24 -18.18
C LEU A 52 22.90 2.05 -19.13
N GLU A 53 24.02 1.31 -19.06
CA GLU A 53 24.23 0.05 -19.79
C GLU A 53 23.21 -1.01 -19.38
N ASP A 54 23.02 -1.24 -18.07
CA ASP A 54 22.06 -2.22 -17.55
C ASP A 54 20.60 -1.87 -17.92
N ALA A 55 20.31 -0.58 -18.14
CA ALA A 55 19.01 -0.10 -18.61
C ALA A 55 18.88 -0.06 -20.14
N GLY A 56 19.88 -0.56 -20.89
CA GLY A 56 19.84 -0.60 -22.36
C GLY A 56 19.99 0.76 -23.05
N ARG A 57 20.46 1.80 -22.34
CA ARG A 57 20.60 3.18 -22.84
C ARG A 57 21.98 3.80 -22.56
N PRO A 58 23.08 3.12 -22.97
CA PRO A 58 24.43 3.60 -22.70
C PRO A 58 24.65 5.00 -23.28
N GLY A 59 25.22 5.90 -22.48
CA GLY A 59 25.54 7.26 -22.91
C GLY A 59 24.34 8.20 -23.06
N VAL A 60 23.14 7.82 -22.59
CA VAL A 60 21.94 8.66 -22.67
C VAL A 60 21.65 9.35 -21.33
N VAL A 61 21.59 10.68 -21.34
CA VAL A 61 21.08 11.52 -20.24
C VAL A 61 19.66 11.95 -20.58
N THR A 62 18.75 11.83 -19.63
CA THR A 62 17.32 12.12 -19.87
C THR A 62 16.89 13.48 -19.32
N TYR A 63 15.76 13.99 -19.84
CA TYR A 63 15.03 15.13 -19.29
C TYR A 63 13.54 14.95 -19.56
N SER A 64 12.68 15.59 -18.77
CA SER A 64 11.23 15.60 -19.02
C SER A 64 10.77 16.93 -19.65
N PRO A 65 10.21 16.94 -20.87
CA PRO A 65 9.56 18.13 -21.43
C PRO A 65 8.27 18.43 -20.67
N LYS A 66 8.23 19.51 -19.87
CA LYS A 66 7.09 19.74 -18.98
C LYS A 66 6.60 21.17 -18.83
N VAL A 67 5.38 21.29 -18.36
CA VAL A 67 4.73 22.53 -17.91
C VAL A 67 4.54 22.43 -16.39
N PHE A 68 4.74 23.53 -15.66
CA PHE A 68 4.44 23.61 -14.24
C PHE A 68 3.05 24.21 -14.04
N ILE A 69 2.19 23.50 -13.31
CA ILE A 69 0.85 23.95 -12.95
C ILE A 69 0.83 24.19 -11.45
N PRO A 70 1.08 25.43 -10.99
CA PRO A 70 1.07 25.78 -9.57
C PRO A 70 -0.38 25.91 -9.08
N LEU A 71 -1.07 24.78 -8.92
CA LEU A 71 -2.51 24.69 -8.67
C LEU A 71 -2.94 25.57 -7.50
N THR A 72 -2.12 25.63 -6.45
CA THR A 72 -2.21 26.64 -5.40
C THR A 72 -0.83 26.98 -4.86
N ARG A 73 -0.65 28.23 -4.45
CA ARG A 73 0.55 28.69 -3.71
C ARG A 73 0.29 28.84 -2.21
N LEU A 74 -0.89 28.44 -1.74
CA LEU A 74 -1.18 28.34 -0.32
C LEU A 74 -0.63 27.02 0.22
N CYS A 75 -0.17 27.04 1.46
CA CYS A 75 0.35 25.87 2.16
C CYS A 75 0.11 26.02 3.66
N ARG A 76 -0.05 24.90 4.38
CA ARG A 76 -0.08 24.93 5.85
C ARG A 76 1.30 25.07 6.46
N ASP A 77 2.34 24.58 5.79
CA ASP A 77 3.74 24.68 6.22
C ASP A 77 4.32 26.10 6.16
N ARG A 78 5.50 26.26 6.79
CA ARG A 78 6.26 27.51 6.90
C ARG A 78 7.76 27.28 6.70
N CYS A 79 8.14 26.51 5.69
CA CYS A 79 9.54 26.18 5.46
C CYS A 79 10.39 27.45 5.28
N HIS A 80 11.47 27.58 6.05
CA HIS A 80 12.23 28.83 6.15
C HIS A 80 13.00 29.21 4.87
N TYR A 81 13.16 28.27 3.93
CA TYR A 81 13.80 28.47 2.61
C TYR A 81 12.81 28.66 1.45
N CYS A 82 11.51 28.49 1.67
CA CYS A 82 10.54 28.37 0.58
C CYS A 82 9.94 29.73 0.17
N THR A 83 10.07 30.08 -1.11
CA THR A 83 9.43 31.25 -1.74
C THR A 83 8.14 30.91 -2.48
N PHE A 84 7.86 29.62 -2.71
CA PHE A 84 6.67 29.18 -3.43
C PHE A 84 5.39 29.50 -2.65
N VAL A 85 5.44 29.35 -1.33
CA VAL A 85 4.30 29.58 -0.44
C VAL A 85 4.02 31.06 -0.25
N THR A 86 2.74 31.43 -0.36
CA THR A 86 2.25 32.79 -0.09
C THR A 86 1.04 32.76 0.86
N VAL A 87 0.41 33.91 1.07
CA VAL A 87 -0.78 34.08 1.92
C VAL A 87 -1.99 34.49 1.09
N PRO A 88 -3.23 34.20 1.52
CA PRO A 88 -4.43 34.48 0.75
C PRO A 88 -4.53 35.94 0.27
N GLY A 89 -4.21 36.92 1.12
CA GLY A 89 -4.25 38.34 0.76
C GLY A 89 -3.25 38.81 -0.31
N LYS A 90 -2.41 37.92 -0.85
CA LYS A 90 -1.47 38.19 -1.96
C LYS A 90 -1.86 37.44 -3.25
N LEU A 91 -3.02 36.79 -3.26
CA LEU A 91 -3.53 36.02 -4.40
C LEU A 91 -4.87 36.60 -4.86
N ASP A 92 -5.10 36.58 -6.17
CA ASP A 92 -6.41 36.90 -6.72
C ASP A 92 -7.43 35.79 -6.44
N SER A 93 -6.96 34.53 -6.43
CA SER A 93 -7.73 33.34 -6.10
C SER A 93 -6.87 32.34 -5.29
N PRO A 94 -7.43 31.62 -4.31
CA PRO A 94 -6.72 30.58 -3.56
C PRO A 94 -6.17 29.43 -4.44
N TYR A 95 -6.88 29.08 -5.52
CA TYR A 95 -6.50 28.06 -6.49
C TYR A 95 -6.64 28.58 -7.92
N LEU A 96 -5.88 27.98 -8.85
CA LEU A 96 -6.14 28.14 -10.28
C LEU A 96 -7.48 27.49 -10.62
N SER A 97 -8.27 28.18 -11.45
CA SER A 97 -9.51 27.66 -12.02
C SER A 97 -9.24 26.55 -13.06
N PRO A 98 -10.23 25.72 -13.40
CA PRO A 98 -10.06 24.69 -14.44
C PRO A 98 -9.62 25.27 -15.79
N ASP A 99 -10.12 26.44 -16.17
CA ASP A 99 -9.78 27.09 -17.44
C ASP A 99 -8.32 27.58 -17.44
N GLU A 100 -7.82 28.11 -16.32
CA GLU A 100 -6.42 28.52 -16.20
C GLU A 100 -5.47 27.31 -16.24
N VAL A 101 -5.84 26.22 -15.57
CA VAL A 101 -5.10 24.95 -15.62
C VAL A 101 -5.01 24.44 -17.05
N LEU A 102 -6.14 24.39 -17.76
CA LEU A 102 -6.20 23.92 -19.15
C LEU A 102 -5.49 24.84 -20.12
N ALA A 103 -5.50 26.16 -19.91
CA ALA A 103 -4.76 27.11 -20.73
C ALA A 103 -3.24 26.83 -20.65
N ILE A 104 -2.71 26.73 -19.41
CA ILE A 104 -1.29 26.44 -19.18
C ILE A 104 -0.90 25.08 -19.79
N ALA A 105 -1.73 24.06 -19.58
CA ALA A 105 -1.51 22.72 -20.13
C ALA A 105 -1.54 22.71 -21.67
N SER A 106 -2.51 23.40 -22.29
CA SER A 106 -2.67 23.46 -23.75
C SER A 106 -1.51 24.19 -24.42
N GLU A 107 -1.04 25.29 -23.83
CA GLU A 107 0.14 26.01 -24.32
C GLU A 107 1.41 25.14 -24.22
N GLY A 108 1.59 24.42 -23.11
CA GLY A 108 2.70 23.47 -22.97
C GLY A 108 2.64 22.33 -23.98
N ALA A 109 1.45 21.75 -24.20
CA ALA A 109 1.22 20.74 -25.24
C ALA A 109 1.57 21.25 -26.64
N ALA A 110 1.18 22.49 -26.97
CA ALA A 110 1.51 23.11 -28.26
C ALA A 110 3.03 23.28 -28.47
N LEU A 111 3.77 23.50 -27.39
CA LEU A 111 5.24 23.61 -27.35
C LEU A 111 5.96 22.25 -27.27
N GLY A 112 5.23 21.14 -27.27
CA GLY A 112 5.79 19.80 -27.27
C GLY A 112 6.17 19.26 -25.89
N CYS A 113 5.62 19.84 -24.81
CA CYS A 113 5.66 19.19 -23.50
C CYS A 113 4.90 17.86 -23.53
N THR A 114 5.28 16.92 -22.68
CA THR A 114 4.60 15.63 -22.48
C THR A 114 4.16 15.42 -21.04
N GLU A 115 4.68 16.22 -20.11
CA GLU A 115 4.34 16.17 -18.68
C GLU A 115 3.66 17.46 -18.23
N ALA A 116 2.60 17.30 -17.43
CA ALA A 116 1.99 18.36 -16.65
C ALA A 116 2.33 18.14 -15.17
N LEU A 117 3.28 18.93 -14.65
CA LEU A 117 3.69 18.85 -13.26
C LEU A 117 2.77 19.71 -12.40
N PHE A 118 1.91 19.05 -11.62
CA PHE A 118 1.10 19.71 -10.59
C PHE A 118 1.95 19.99 -9.36
N THR A 119 2.15 21.26 -9.04
CA THR A 119 2.82 21.72 -7.82
C THR A 119 1.85 22.51 -6.95
N LEU A 120 1.90 22.26 -5.65
CA LEU A 120 1.03 22.89 -4.69
C LEU A 120 1.62 22.80 -3.29
N GLY A 121 1.11 23.62 -2.36
CA GLY A 121 1.42 23.48 -0.95
C GLY A 121 0.59 22.38 -0.29
N ASP A 122 1.14 21.82 0.79
CA ASP A 122 0.49 20.82 1.62
C ASP A 122 -0.74 21.40 2.32
N ARG A 123 -1.90 20.73 2.13
CA ARG A 123 -3.18 20.93 2.84
C ARG A 123 -3.49 22.38 3.23
N PRO A 124 -3.48 23.35 2.30
CA PRO A 124 -3.76 24.75 2.61
C PRO A 124 -5.10 24.95 3.33
N GLU A 125 -6.08 24.10 3.04
CA GLU A 125 -7.43 24.10 3.62
C GLU A 125 -7.48 23.79 5.13
N ASP A 126 -6.39 23.31 5.73
CA ASP A 126 -6.27 23.09 7.18
C ASP A 126 -5.79 24.34 7.92
N ARG A 127 -5.17 25.29 7.21
CA ARG A 127 -4.64 26.54 7.78
C ARG A 127 -5.43 27.77 7.37
N TRP A 128 -5.91 27.80 6.13
CA TRP A 128 -6.51 28.97 5.50
C TRP A 128 -8.01 28.73 5.27
N PRO A 129 -8.90 29.40 6.04
CA PRO A 129 -10.34 29.31 5.82
C PRO A 129 -10.76 29.69 4.39
N GLU A 130 -10.01 30.58 3.74
CA GLU A 130 -10.24 30.99 2.35
C GLU A 130 -10.04 29.82 1.37
N ALA A 131 -9.08 28.94 1.63
CA ALA A 131 -8.86 27.74 0.82
C ALA A 131 -10.00 26.72 1.03
N ARG A 132 -10.43 26.52 2.29
CA ARG A 132 -11.59 25.67 2.62
C ARG A 132 -12.86 26.16 1.93
N ALA A 133 -13.20 27.44 2.11
CA ALA A 133 -14.39 28.03 1.54
C ALA A 133 -14.41 27.94 0.01
N TRP A 134 -13.25 28.17 -0.64
CA TRP A 134 -13.14 28.03 -2.09
C TRP A 134 -13.42 26.59 -2.55
N LEU A 135 -12.85 25.59 -1.87
CA LEU A 135 -13.09 24.18 -2.20
C LEU A 135 -14.57 23.81 -2.04
N ASP A 136 -15.19 24.21 -0.93
CA ASP A 136 -16.62 23.97 -0.66
C ASP A 136 -17.50 24.62 -1.75
N GLU A 137 -17.19 25.85 -2.17
CA GLU A 137 -17.89 26.56 -3.26
C GLU A 137 -17.73 25.86 -4.61
N GLN A 138 -16.58 25.23 -4.87
CA GLN A 138 -16.33 24.44 -6.07
C GLN A 138 -16.83 22.99 -5.97
N GLY A 139 -17.36 22.58 -4.82
CA GLY A 139 -17.90 21.24 -4.59
C GLY A 139 -16.83 20.16 -4.40
N TYR A 140 -15.66 20.50 -3.85
CA TYR A 140 -14.59 19.55 -3.54
C TYR A 140 -14.33 19.45 -2.03
N ASP A 141 -14.21 18.23 -1.51
CA ASP A 141 -13.99 18.01 -0.07
C ASP A 141 -12.54 18.32 0.37
N SER A 142 -11.59 18.33 -0.58
CA SER A 142 -10.16 18.55 -0.29
C SER A 142 -9.40 19.06 -1.52
N THR A 143 -8.21 19.61 -1.26
CA THR A 143 -7.27 19.99 -2.32
C THR A 143 -6.94 18.81 -3.22
N LEU A 144 -6.76 17.60 -2.67
CA LEU A 144 -6.41 16.42 -3.46
C LEU A 144 -7.56 15.92 -4.34
N ALA A 145 -8.82 16.09 -3.90
CA ALA A 145 -9.98 15.83 -4.76
C ALA A 145 -9.98 16.77 -5.97
N TYR A 146 -9.63 18.05 -5.78
CA TYR A 146 -9.50 19.01 -6.87
C TYR A 146 -8.32 18.67 -7.80
N VAL A 147 -7.15 18.30 -7.24
CA VAL A 147 -5.99 17.81 -8.03
C VAL A 147 -6.41 16.65 -8.95
N ARG A 148 -7.14 15.67 -8.42
CA ARG A 148 -7.62 14.52 -9.20
C ARG A 148 -8.48 14.97 -10.38
N ALA A 149 -9.45 15.87 -10.15
CA ALA A 149 -10.33 16.38 -11.19
C ALA A 149 -9.55 17.13 -12.28
N MET A 150 -8.56 17.93 -11.88
CA MET A 150 -7.73 18.68 -12.83
C MET A 150 -6.79 17.78 -13.63
N ALA A 151 -6.23 16.74 -13.00
CA ALA A 151 -5.40 15.74 -13.68
C ALA A 151 -6.18 15.02 -14.79
N ILE A 152 -7.43 14.63 -14.52
CA ILE A 152 -8.32 14.03 -15.53
C ILE A 152 -8.56 15.00 -16.69
N ARG A 153 -8.94 16.25 -16.40
CA ARG A 153 -9.16 17.25 -17.45
C ARG A 153 -7.92 17.48 -18.31
N VAL A 154 -6.74 17.52 -17.72
CA VAL A 154 -5.48 17.68 -18.45
C VAL A 154 -5.23 16.49 -19.38
N LEU A 155 -5.45 15.26 -18.91
CA LEU A 155 -5.36 14.05 -19.74
C LEU A 155 -6.34 14.09 -20.91
N GLU A 156 -7.59 14.48 -20.66
CA GLU A 156 -8.68 14.48 -21.64
C GLU A 156 -8.55 15.55 -22.71
N GLU A 157 -8.19 16.76 -22.32
CA GLU A 157 -8.24 17.92 -23.20
C GLU A 157 -6.90 18.18 -23.89
N THR A 158 -5.78 17.77 -23.26
CA THR A 158 -4.44 18.10 -23.77
C THR A 158 -3.58 16.88 -24.09
N GLY A 159 -3.82 15.74 -23.44
CA GLY A 159 -2.99 14.54 -23.56
C GLY A 159 -1.66 14.61 -22.81
N LEU A 160 -1.39 15.68 -22.05
CA LEU A 160 -0.23 15.73 -21.16
C LEU A 160 -0.39 14.72 -20.03
N LEU A 161 0.71 14.08 -19.64
CA LEU A 161 0.72 13.12 -18.53
C LEU A 161 0.90 13.86 -17.20
N PRO A 162 -0.02 13.72 -16.23
CA PRO A 162 0.11 14.33 -14.92
C PRO A 162 1.26 13.72 -14.11
N HIS A 163 2.13 14.57 -13.59
CA HIS A 163 2.99 14.28 -12.44
C HIS A 163 2.44 15.01 -11.24
N LEU A 164 2.03 14.28 -10.20
CA LEU A 164 1.44 14.91 -9.01
C LEU A 164 2.49 15.07 -7.92
N ASN A 165 2.77 16.32 -7.51
CA ASN A 165 3.64 16.62 -6.38
C ASN A 165 2.90 17.44 -5.31
N PRO A 166 1.90 16.85 -4.62
CA PRO A 166 1.07 17.56 -3.66
C PRO A 166 1.61 17.57 -2.22
N GLY A 167 2.79 17.01 -1.99
CA GLY A 167 3.35 16.86 -0.64
C GLY A 167 2.88 15.60 0.07
N VAL A 168 2.57 15.70 1.37
CA VAL A 168 2.22 14.57 2.24
C VAL A 168 0.84 14.03 1.92
N MET A 169 0.81 12.76 1.51
CA MET A 169 -0.40 12.00 1.19
C MET A 169 -0.51 10.76 2.07
N SER A 170 -1.73 10.41 2.46
CA SER A 170 -2.02 9.10 3.03
C SER A 170 -2.00 8.01 1.95
N TRP A 171 -1.90 6.75 2.38
CA TRP A 171 -2.09 5.59 1.50
C TRP A 171 -3.42 5.66 0.70
N GLU A 172 -4.52 6.06 1.35
CA GLU A 172 -5.84 6.15 0.71
C GLU A 172 -5.89 7.25 -0.36
N GLU A 173 -5.27 8.40 -0.08
CA GLU A 173 -5.19 9.52 -1.02
C GLU A 173 -4.35 9.14 -2.24
N MET A 174 -3.18 8.50 -2.04
CA MET A 174 -2.38 7.99 -3.15
C MET A 174 -3.11 6.92 -3.96
N ASN A 175 -3.85 6.02 -3.30
CA ASN A 175 -4.66 5.01 -4.00
C ASN A 175 -5.76 5.65 -4.88
N ARG A 176 -6.32 6.79 -4.47
CA ARG A 176 -7.30 7.56 -5.26
C ARG A 176 -6.66 8.36 -6.41
N LEU A 177 -5.41 8.78 -6.26
CA LEU A 177 -4.67 9.56 -7.25
C LEU A 177 -3.93 8.71 -8.29
N LYS A 178 -3.52 7.48 -7.94
CA LYS A 178 -2.78 6.58 -8.85
C LYS A 178 -3.48 6.38 -10.20
N PRO A 179 -4.82 6.21 -10.26
CA PRO A 179 -5.54 6.11 -11.51
C PRO A 179 -5.28 7.25 -12.50
N VAL A 180 -5.03 8.48 -12.04
CA VAL A 180 -5.01 9.69 -12.88
C VAL A 180 -3.59 10.21 -13.15
N ALA A 181 -2.55 9.49 -12.71
CA ALA A 181 -1.17 9.96 -12.80
C ALA A 181 -0.19 8.80 -12.99
N PRO A 182 0.60 8.77 -14.09
CA PRO A 182 1.63 7.75 -14.28
C PRO A 182 2.76 7.81 -13.24
N SER A 183 2.98 8.97 -12.61
CA SER A 183 3.93 9.11 -11.50
C SER A 183 3.55 10.23 -10.55
N MET A 184 4.12 10.18 -9.36
CA MET A 184 3.96 11.19 -8.32
C MET A 184 5.31 11.51 -7.69
N GLY A 185 5.36 12.53 -6.84
CA GLY A 185 6.57 12.85 -6.12
C GLY A 185 6.36 13.65 -4.87
N MET A 186 7.40 13.65 -4.04
CA MET A 186 7.54 14.50 -2.87
C MET A 186 9.02 14.52 -2.46
N MET A 187 9.61 15.70 -2.29
CA MET A 187 10.97 15.84 -1.74
C MET A 187 11.03 15.32 -0.30
N LEU A 188 11.96 14.41 0.04
CA LEU A 188 12.21 14.07 1.45
C LEU A 188 12.85 15.26 2.18
N GLU A 189 13.65 16.04 1.46
CA GLU A 189 14.48 17.16 1.95
C GLU A 189 15.62 16.69 2.87
N THR A 190 15.28 16.15 4.04
CA THR A 190 16.20 15.67 5.07
C THR A 190 15.47 14.74 6.05
N THR A 191 16.20 13.84 6.72
CA THR A 191 15.70 13.06 7.85
C THR A 191 16.05 13.67 9.21
N SER A 192 16.63 14.87 9.25
CA SER A 192 17.05 15.51 10.50
C SER A 192 15.86 15.91 11.38
N ARG A 193 15.73 15.26 12.53
CA ARG A 193 14.82 15.64 13.62
C ARG A 193 15.16 17.03 14.16
N ARG A 194 16.45 17.36 14.26
CA ARG A 194 16.93 18.66 14.72
C ARG A 194 16.35 19.79 13.88
N LEU A 195 16.41 19.67 12.55
CA LEU A 195 15.91 20.70 11.64
C LEU A 195 14.39 20.90 11.69
N PHE A 196 13.66 19.89 12.14
CA PHE A 196 12.21 19.90 12.33
C PHE A 196 11.79 20.40 13.72
N GLU A 197 12.47 19.96 14.78
CA GLU A 197 12.07 20.20 16.17
C GLU A 197 12.66 21.49 16.77
N GLU A 198 13.85 21.92 16.34
CA GLU A 198 14.55 23.04 16.97
C GLU A 198 14.15 24.40 16.39
N LYS A 199 13.84 25.35 17.27
CA LYS A 199 13.39 26.68 16.88
C LYS A 199 14.47 27.43 16.09
N GLY A 200 14.09 27.88 14.89
CA GLY A 200 14.95 28.66 14.00
C GLY A 200 15.52 27.84 12.84
N GLU A 201 15.44 26.51 12.93
CA GLU A 201 15.88 25.61 11.86
C GLU A 201 14.89 25.54 10.69
N ALA A 202 15.34 25.00 9.56
CA ALA A 202 14.70 25.10 8.25
C ALA A 202 13.22 24.65 8.19
N HIS A 203 12.85 23.65 9.00
CA HIS A 203 11.52 23.02 8.99
C HIS A 203 10.70 23.29 10.25
N TYR A 204 11.24 24.05 11.20
CA TYR A 204 10.54 24.37 12.44
C TYR A 204 9.17 25.03 12.19
N GLY A 205 8.12 24.44 12.78
CA GLY A 205 6.75 24.94 12.61
C GLY A 205 6.08 24.58 11.27
N SER A 206 6.63 23.60 10.54
CA SER A 206 6.04 23.03 9.32
C SER A 206 5.61 21.58 9.57
N PRO A 207 4.34 21.31 9.90
CA PRO A 207 3.88 19.98 10.32
C PRO A 207 4.11 18.86 9.28
N ASP A 208 4.10 19.16 7.98
CA ASP A 208 4.33 18.15 6.93
C ASP A 208 5.82 17.90 6.63
N LYS A 209 6.71 18.64 7.30
CA LYS A 209 8.16 18.42 7.23
C LYS A 209 8.70 17.47 8.29
N ASP A 210 7.83 16.77 9.01
CA ASP A 210 8.22 15.67 9.90
C ASP A 210 8.89 14.53 9.09
N PRO A 211 10.16 14.18 9.37
CA PRO A 211 10.86 13.08 8.70
C PRO A 211 10.11 11.75 8.68
N GLU A 212 9.45 11.37 9.78
CA GLU A 212 8.77 10.07 9.88
C GLU A 212 7.53 10.02 8.98
N ILE A 213 6.77 11.12 8.92
CA ILE A 213 5.62 11.24 8.02
C ILE A 213 6.08 11.17 6.57
N ARG A 214 7.15 11.89 6.22
CA ARG A 214 7.63 11.91 4.85
C ARG A 214 8.15 10.55 4.40
N LEU A 215 8.95 9.87 5.23
CA LEU A 215 9.40 8.50 4.93
C LEU A 215 8.21 7.55 4.73
N ARG A 216 7.16 7.66 5.54
CA ARG A 216 5.94 6.87 5.37
C ARG A 216 5.27 7.10 4.00
N VAL A 217 5.26 8.33 3.47
CA VAL A 217 4.74 8.59 2.10
C VAL A 217 5.55 7.82 1.06
N LEU A 218 6.89 7.81 1.17
CA LEU A 218 7.75 7.08 0.22
C LEU A 218 7.49 5.56 0.29
N GLU A 219 7.29 5.02 1.50
CA GLU A 219 6.92 3.61 1.71
C GLU A 219 5.54 3.29 1.14
N ASP A 220 4.53 4.11 1.43
CA ASP A 220 3.15 3.92 0.96
C ASP A 220 3.05 4.03 -0.57
N ALA A 221 3.82 4.91 -1.20
CA ALA A 221 3.97 4.94 -2.66
C ALA A 221 4.55 3.63 -3.19
N GLY A 222 5.52 3.04 -2.48
CA GLY A 222 6.10 1.75 -2.80
C GLY A 222 5.14 0.58 -2.64
N ARG A 223 4.34 0.62 -1.58
CA ARG A 223 3.23 -0.30 -1.30
C ARG A 223 2.18 -0.30 -2.42
N LEU A 224 1.89 0.88 -2.97
CA LEU A 224 0.94 1.07 -4.07
C LEU A 224 1.54 0.88 -5.47
N SER A 225 2.84 0.56 -5.59
CA SER A 225 3.54 0.47 -6.89
C SER A 225 3.39 1.75 -7.72
N ILE A 226 3.61 2.92 -7.11
CA ILE A 226 3.60 4.20 -7.80
C ILE A 226 5.06 4.58 -8.13
N PRO A 227 5.42 4.82 -9.40
CA PRO A 227 6.71 5.42 -9.74
C PRO A 227 6.82 6.78 -9.04
N PHE A 228 7.76 6.90 -8.10
CA PHE A 228 7.81 8.01 -7.16
C PHE A 228 9.12 8.77 -7.24
N THR A 229 9.04 10.08 -7.46
CA THR A 229 10.19 10.99 -7.43
C THR A 229 10.35 11.56 -6.02
N THR A 230 11.55 11.45 -5.46
CA THR A 230 11.89 12.07 -4.18
C THR A 230 13.23 12.78 -4.27
N GLY A 231 13.76 13.30 -3.16
CA GLY A 231 15.02 14.03 -3.20
C GLY A 231 15.41 14.68 -1.89
N LEU A 232 16.62 15.24 -1.88
CA LEU A 232 17.22 15.96 -0.77
C LEU A 232 17.49 17.40 -1.19
N LEU A 233 17.36 18.32 -0.24
CA LEU A 233 17.73 19.73 -0.40
C LEU A 233 18.96 20.00 0.45
N ILE A 234 20.11 20.02 -0.20
CA ILE A 234 21.42 20.08 0.41
C ILE A 234 21.79 21.52 0.74
N GLY A 235 22.11 21.80 2.00
CA GLY A 235 22.61 23.12 2.44
C GLY A 235 21.58 23.95 3.20
N ILE A 236 20.57 23.31 3.79
CA ILE A 236 19.56 23.95 4.65
C ILE A 236 19.90 23.89 6.14
N GLY A 237 21.12 23.45 6.49
CA GLY A 237 21.62 23.36 7.86
C GLY A 237 21.92 21.94 8.31
N GLU A 238 21.79 20.94 7.44
CA GLU A 238 22.12 19.55 7.75
C GLU A 238 23.64 19.37 7.91
N THR A 239 24.01 18.53 8.86
CA THR A 239 25.36 17.99 9.01
C THR A 239 25.64 16.93 7.94
N LEU A 240 26.92 16.59 7.74
CA LEU A 240 27.31 15.53 6.81
C LEU A 240 26.73 14.16 7.21
N GLU A 241 26.57 13.91 8.51
CA GLU A 241 25.97 12.69 9.04
C GLU A 241 24.48 12.62 8.70
N GLU A 242 23.74 13.70 8.98
CA GLU A 242 22.30 13.79 8.64
C GLU A 242 22.05 13.63 7.13
N ARG A 243 22.95 14.15 6.27
CA ARG A 243 22.89 13.93 4.82
C ARG A 243 23.11 12.46 4.46
N ALA A 244 24.13 11.82 5.03
CA ALA A 244 24.37 10.40 4.80
C ALA A 244 23.18 9.56 5.24
N GLU A 245 22.66 9.79 6.45
CA GLU A 245 21.45 9.13 6.97
C GLU A 245 20.26 9.28 6.02
N SER A 246 20.01 10.50 5.52
CA SER A 246 18.92 10.77 4.57
C SER A 246 19.08 9.98 3.27
N ILE A 247 20.30 9.87 2.72
CA ILE A 247 20.58 9.06 1.53
C ILE A 247 20.33 7.58 1.80
N PHE A 248 20.74 7.06 2.96
CA PHE A 248 20.51 5.67 3.33
C PHE A 248 19.02 5.37 3.59
N ALA A 249 18.26 6.32 4.12
CA ALA A 249 16.81 6.19 4.28
C ALA A 249 16.12 6.05 2.91
N ILE A 250 16.49 6.88 1.93
CA ILE A 250 15.99 6.74 0.55
C ILE A 250 16.42 5.39 -0.06
N ARG A 251 17.68 4.99 0.14
CA ARG A 251 18.19 3.69 -0.34
C ARG A 251 17.36 2.53 0.21
N HIS A 252 17.00 2.58 1.49
CA HIS A 252 16.21 1.53 2.12
C HIS A 252 14.85 1.37 1.43
N VAL A 253 14.10 2.46 1.25
CA VAL A 253 12.80 2.42 0.55
C VAL A 253 12.97 1.97 -0.91
N ALA A 254 13.97 2.52 -1.62
CA ALA A 254 14.23 2.19 -3.01
C ALA A 254 14.52 0.69 -3.21
N ARG A 255 15.27 0.07 -2.31
CA ARG A 255 15.57 -1.38 -2.37
C ARG A 255 14.36 -2.24 -2.01
N GLN A 256 13.62 -1.86 -0.98
CA GLN A 256 12.49 -2.64 -0.48
C GLN A 256 11.32 -2.71 -1.47
N TYR A 257 11.02 -1.57 -2.11
CA TYR A 257 9.82 -1.46 -2.94
C TYR A 257 10.11 -1.30 -4.43
N GLY A 258 11.29 -0.78 -4.82
CA GLY A 258 11.63 -0.53 -6.22
C GLY A 258 10.89 0.65 -6.85
N ASN A 259 10.20 1.48 -6.05
CA ASN A 259 9.33 2.55 -6.53
C ASN A 259 10.03 3.90 -6.75
N VAL A 260 11.18 4.11 -6.10
CA VAL A 260 11.95 5.34 -6.23
C VAL A 260 12.60 5.39 -7.61
N GLN A 261 11.91 6.05 -8.54
CA GLN A 261 12.38 6.16 -9.93
C GLN A 261 13.52 7.16 -10.05
N GLU A 262 13.47 8.22 -9.25
CA GLU A 262 14.35 9.38 -9.35
C GLU A 262 14.59 9.98 -7.97
N VAL A 263 15.85 10.33 -7.70
CA VAL A 263 16.27 11.08 -6.53
C VAL A 263 16.86 12.42 -6.98
N ILE A 264 16.22 13.51 -6.58
CA ILE A 264 16.67 14.87 -6.84
C ILE A 264 17.68 15.24 -5.76
N ILE A 265 18.90 15.56 -6.15
CA ILE A 265 19.88 16.21 -5.26
C ILE A 265 19.86 17.68 -5.61
N GLN A 266 19.09 18.46 -4.87
CA GLN A 266 18.94 19.89 -5.09
C GLN A 266 19.85 20.65 -4.13
N ASN A 267 20.55 21.67 -4.62
CA ASN A 267 21.30 22.59 -3.78
C ASN A 267 20.41 23.71 -3.24
N PHE A 268 20.67 24.13 -2.00
CA PHE A 268 20.10 25.35 -1.45
C PHE A 268 20.70 26.58 -2.14
N ARG A 269 19.81 27.52 -2.47
CA ARG A 269 20.13 28.86 -2.95
C ARG A 269 19.40 29.87 -2.08
N ALA A 270 20.13 30.86 -1.58
CA ALA A 270 19.63 31.90 -0.71
C ALA A 270 18.68 32.83 -1.48
N LYS A 271 17.56 33.18 -0.86
CA LYS A 271 16.50 33.99 -1.47
C LYS A 271 16.17 35.18 -0.57
N PRO A 272 16.02 36.40 -1.12
CA PRO A 272 15.82 37.60 -0.31
C PRO A 272 14.58 37.56 0.59
N ASP A 273 13.51 36.90 0.15
CA ASP A 273 12.18 36.90 0.77
C ASP A 273 11.93 35.68 1.70
N THR A 274 13.00 35.03 2.16
CA THR A 274 12.91 33.87 3.05
C THR A 274 13.57 34.12 4.40
N ALA A 275 13.22 33.33 5.41
CA ALA A 275 13.87 33.42 6.72
C ALA A 275 15.37 33.03 6.63
N MET A 276 15.74 32.23 5.63
CA MET A 276 17.12 31.81 5.34
C MET A 276 17.86 32.73 4.36
N ARG A 277 17.39 33.96 4.14
CA ARG A 277 18.03 34.95 3.24
C ARG A 277 19.50 35.29 3.55
N HIS A 278 19.96 34.95 4.74
CA HIS A 278 21.33 35.19 5.22
C HIS A 278 22.19 33.93 5.29
N THR A 279 21.63 32.78 4.91
CA THR A 279 22.38 31.53 4.77
C THR A 279 23.14 31.56 3.45
N ASP A 280 24.39 31.11 3.46
CA ASP A 280 25.19 31.04 2.23
C ASP A 280 24.64 29.98 1.26
N ASP A 281 24.80 30.24 -0.04
CA ASP A 281 24.57 29.24 -1.08
C ASP A 281 25.46 28.01 -0.86
N LEU A 282 24.96 26.83 -1.23
CA LEU A 282 25.79 25.62 -1.22
C LEU A 282 26.93 25.75 -2.25
N GLY A 283 28.18 25.56 -1.81
CA GLY A 283 29.35 25.56 -2.68
C GLY A 283 29.38 24.38 -3.65
N LEU A 284 29.96 24.58 -4.84
CA LEU A 284 29.98 23.57 -5.91
C LEU A 284 30.64 22.25 -5.49
N ASP A 285 31.82 22.29 -4.85
CA ASP A 285 32.53 21.08 -4.43
C ASP A 285 31.68 20.23 -3.46
N GLU A 286 30.96 20.89 -2.56
CA GLU A 286 30.08 20.22 -1.61
C GLU A 286 28.87 19.60 -2.29
N TYR A 287 28.34 20.30 -3.31
CA TYR A 287 27.24 19.80 -4.11
C TYR A 287 27.64 18.58 -4.96
N VAL A 288 28.80 18.65 -5.62
CA VAL A 288 29.40 17.54 -6.39
C VAL A 288 29.65 16.34 -5.48
N ALA A 289 30.17 16.55 -4.27
CA ALA A 289 30.36 15.49 -3.29
C ALA A 289 29.03 14.82 -2.89
N ALA A 290 27.99 15.62 -2.65
CA ALA A 290 26.65 15.10 -2.33
C ALA A 290 26.11 14.21 -3.46
N ILE A 291 26.16 14.69 -4.71
CA ILE A 291 25.72 13.92 -5.88
C ILE A 291 26.51 12.61 -6.02
N ALA A 292 27.84 12.68 -5.94
CA ALA A 292 28.69 11.51 -6.11
C ALA A 292 28.47 10.45 -5.03
N VAL A 293 28.34 10.87 -3.76
CA VAL A 293 28.00 9.95 -2.66
C VAL A 293 26.61 9.36 -2.86
N SER A 294 25.60 10.17 -3.21
CA SER A 294 24.26 9.67 -3.51
C SER A 294 24.28 8.61 -4.61
N ARG A 295 25.03 8.81 -5.69
CA ARG A 295 25.17 7.82 -6.78
C ARG A 295 25.77 6.52 -6.31
N ILE A 296 26.82 6.57 -5.49
CA ILE A 296 27.49 5.36 -5.02
C ILE A 296 26.60 4.60 -4.02
N VAL A 297 25.92 5.31 -3.12
CA VAL A 297 25.06 4.69 -2.08
C VAL A 297 23.77 4.13 -2.66
N LEU A 298 23.07 4.88 -3.54
CA LEU A 298 21.84 4.45 -4.19
C LEU A 298 22.09 3.40 -5.29
N GLY A 299 23.30 3.39 -5.84
CA GLY A 299 23.75 2.43 -6.84
C GLY A 299 23.33 2.77 -8.28
N PRO A 300 23.44 1.79 -9.20
CA PRO A 300 23.27 2.04 -10.63
C PRO A 300 21.79 2.11 -11.09
N LYS A 301 20.84 1.59 -10.31
CA LYS A 301 19.44 1.46 -10.73
C LYS A 301 18.63 2.76 -10.57
N VAL A 302 18.85 3.48 -9.47
CA VAL A 302 18.11 4.72 -9.15
C VAL A 302 18.61 5.86 -10.04
N ARG A 303 17.70 6.66 -10.61
CA ARG A 303 18.08 7.84 -11.40
C ARG A 303 18.40 9.02 -10.50
N LEU A 304 19.44 9.77 -10.85
CA LEU A 304 19.88 10.92 -10.09
C LEU A 304 19.70 12.17 -10.92
N GLN A 305 18.87 13.06 -10.38
CA GLN A 305 18.55 14.34 -10.94
C GLN A 305 19.31 15.45 -10.22
N ALA A 306 19.86 16.39 -10.98
CA ALA A 306 20.33 17.67 -10.46
C ALA A 306 19.78 18.80 -11.34
N PRO A 307 19.08 19.81 -10.77
CA PRO A 307 18.49 20.88 -11.58
C PRO A 307 19.55 21.72 -12.31
N PRO A 308 19.52 21.80 -13.66
CA PRO A 308 20.57 22.48 -14.42
C PRO A 308 20.52 24.01 -14.32
N ASN A 309 19.40 24.58 -13.86
CA ASN A 309 19.22 26.03 -13.67
C ASN A 309 19.82 26.55 -12.35
N LEU A 310 20.15 25.67 -11.39
CA LEU A 310 20.65 26.06 -10.07
C LEU A 310 22.18 26.04 -9.95
N VAL A 311 22.88 25.89 -11.06
CA VAL A 311 24.33 26.04 -11.20
C VAL A 311 24.62 26.87 -12.45
N ASP A 312 25.85 27.38 -12.59
CA ASP A 312 26.24 27.97 -13.85
C ASP A 312 26.30 26.88 -14.93
N LEU A 313 25.94 27.21 -16.17
CA LEU A 313 25.93 26.23 -17.26
C LEU A 313 27.27 25.49 -17.36
N ALA A 314 28.40 26.19 -17.26
CA ALA A 314 29.72 25.56 -17.32
C ALA A 314 29.95 24.48 -16.23
N GLU A 315 29.28 24.61 -15.08
CA GLU A 315 29.37 23.69 -13.94
C GLU A 315 28.50 22.43 -14.14
N CYS A 316 27.54 22.43 -15.08
CA CYS A 316 26.73 21.26 -15.40
C CYS A 316 27.58 20.02 -15.76
N ARG A 317 28.76 20.22 -16.38
CA ARG A 317 29.69 19.12 -16.68
C ARG A 317 30.20 18.42 -15.42
N ALA A 318 30.39 19.16 -14.33
CA ALA A 318 30.81 18.58 -13.04
C ALA A 318 29.68 17.72 -12.45
N LEU A 319 28.42 18.14 -12.61
CA LEU A 319 27.26 17.37 -12.16
C LEU A 319 27.13 16.04 -12.92
N LEU A 320 27.28 16.07 -14.25
CA LEU A 320 27.38 14.85 -15.05
C LEU A 320 28.56 14.01 -14.59
N GLY A 321 29.75 14.59 -14.43
CA GLY A 321 30.94 13.91 -13.89
C GLY A 321 30.73 13.27 -12.52
N ALA A 322 29.83 13.81 -11.70
CA ALA A 322 29.47 13.29 -10.39
C ALA A 322 28.42 12.17 -10.41
N GLY A 323 27.86 11.82 -11.57
CA GLY A 323 26.95 10.68 -11.73
C GLY A 323 25.47 11.01 -11.94
N VAL A 324 25.14 12.27 -12.24
CA VAL A 324 23.81 12.66 -12.74
C VAL A 324 23.54 11.95 -14.08
N ASP A 325 22.34 11.40 -14.23
CA ASP A 325 21.83 10.83 -15.50
C ASP A 325 20.48 11.40 -15.94
N ASP A 326 19.90 12.32 -15.17
CA ASP A 326 18.68 13.04 -15.52
C ASP A 326 18.80 14.55 -15.21
N TRP A 327 18.39 15.40 -16.13
CA TRP A 327 18.32 16.86 -15.90
C TRP A 327 17.03 17.31 -15.23
N GLY A 328 16.09 16.40 -15.04
CA GLY A 328 14.77 16.67 -14.54
C GLY A 328 13.88 17.25 -15.60
N GLY A 329 12.77 17.82 -15.15
CA GLY A 329 11.86 18.44 -16.10
C GLY A 329 12.21 19.89 -16.40
N VAL A 330 12.25 20.18 -17.70
CA VAL A 330 12.64 21.46 -18.26
C VAL A 330 11.43 22.05 -18.97
N SER A 331 11.07 23.29 -18.64
CA SER A 331 9.92 23.95 -19.24
C SER A 331 10.31 25.01 -20.28
N PRO A 332 9.72 24.97 -21.49
CA PRO A 332 9.85 26.05 -22.46
C PRO A 332 8.87 27.20 -22.21
N LEU A 333 7.92 27.05 -21.27
CA LEU A 333 6.80 27.98 -21.07
C LEU A 333 6.82 28.61 -19.68
N THR A 334 6.74 27.78 -18.65
CA THR A 334 6.55 28.23 -17.27
C THR A 334 7.89 28.41 -16.58
N PRO A 335 8.10 29.46 -15.78
CA PRO A 335 9.30 29.59 -14.97
C PRO A 335 9.38 28.46 -13.93
N ASP A 336 10.57 28.27 -13.35
CA ASP A 336 10.69 27.50 -12.11
C ASP A 336 9.96 28.28 -11.00
N HIS A 337 8.75 27.85 -10.64
CA HIS A 337 7.95 28.53 -9.61
C HIS A 337 8.56 28.41 -8.20
N VAL A 338 9.50 27.49 -7.99
CA VAL A 338 10.24 27.35 -6.73
C VAL A 338 11.45 28.28 -6.71
N ASN A 339 12.18 28.40 -7.83
CA ASN A 339 13.35 29.27 -7.99
C ASN A 339 13.18 30.23 -9.19
N PRO A 340 12.22 31.18 -9.14
CA PRO A 340 11.87 32.02 -10.29
C PRO A 340 13.02 32.93 -10.77
N GLU A 341 14.00 33.19 -9.91
CA GLU A 341 15.22 33.94 -10.21
C GLU A 341 16.26 33.16 -11.04
N ARG A 342 16.04 31.85 -11.26
CA ARG A 342 16.92 30.94 -12.01
C ARG A 342 16.16 30.27 -13.16
N PRO A 343 16.07 30.91 -14.33
CA PRO A 343 15.28 30.40 -15.45
C PRO A 343 15.88 29.10 -16.03
N TRP A 344 15.01 28.29 -16.65
CA TRP A 344 15.42 27.07 -17.33
C TRP A 344 16.42 27.36 -18.46
N PRO A 345 17.47 26.55 -18.64
CA PRO A 345 18.30 26.62 -19.82
C PRO A 345 17.49 26.18 -21.05
N SER A 346 17.80 26.76 -22.22
CA SER A 346 17.17 26.32 -23.47
C SER A 346 17.54 24.86 -23.78
N LEU A 347 16.64 24.12 -24.42
CA LEU A 347 16.89 22.73 -24.81
C LEU A 347 18.08 22.58 -25.76
N GLU A 348 18.32 23.58 -26.62
CA GLU A 348 19.51 23.64 -27.47
C GLU A 348 20.78 23.69 -26.63
N ARG A 349 20.83 24.57 -25.63
CA ARG A 349 21.99 24.72 -24.76
C ARG A 349 22.23 23.49 -23.88
N LEU A 350 21.15 22.89 -23.38
CA LEU A 350 21.23 21.66 -22.60
C LEU A 350 21.72 20.48 -23.47
N ARG A 351 21.32 20.42 -24.75
CA ARG A 351 21.82 19.42 -25.70
C ARG A 351 23.30 19.63 -25.98
N GLU A 352 23.74 20.86 -26.23
CA GLU A 352 25.16 21.19 -26.45
C GLU A 352 26.03 20.77 -25.26
N ILE A 353 25.58 21.07 -24.03
CA ILE A 353 26.40 20.77 -22.85
C ILE A 353 26.49 19.29 -22.57
N THR A 354 25.37 18.57 -22.74
CA THR A 354 25.29 17.11 -22.61
C THR A 354 26.18 16.44 -23.66
N ALA A 355 26.10 16.87 -24.92
CA ALA A 355 26.95 16.38 -26.00
C ALA A 355 28.44 16.68 -25.76
N SER A 356 28.77 17.85 -25.22
CA SER A 356 30.15 18.22 -24.90
C SER A 356 30.76 17.38 -23.77
N ALA A 357 29.92 16.73 -22.96
CA ALA A 357 30.33 15.77 -21.94
C ALA A 357 30.33 14.31 -22.44
N GLY A 358 30.01 14.09 -23.72
CA GLY A 358 30.01 12.76 -24.34
C GLY A 358 28.68 12.01 -24.25
N PHE A 359 27.58 12.68 -23.89
CA PHE A 359 26.26 12.06 -23.73
C PHE A 359 25.26 12.55 -24.79
N GLU A 360 24.26 11.73 -25.07
CA GLU A 360 23.08 12.09 -25.85
C GLU A 360 21.97 12.56 -24.92
N LEU A 361 21.30 13.69 -25.26
CA LEU A 361 20.15 14.18 -24.53
C LEU A 361 18.85 13.63 -25.15
N ARG A 362 18.07 12.86 -24.38
CA ARG A 362 16.79 12.28 -24.82
C ARG A 362 15.63 12.65 -23.89
N ALA A 363 14.44 12.86 -24.46
CA ALA A 363 13.25 13.15 -23.68
C ALA A 363 12.67 11.85 -23.08
N ARG A 364 12.31 11.89 -21.79
CA ARG A 364 11.56 10.83 -21.09
C ARG A 364 10.15 11.29 -20.76
N LEU A 365 9.28 10.33 -20.48
CA LEU A 365 7.97 10.59 -19.91
C LEU A 365 8.09 10.88 -18.40
N THR A 366 6.96 11.20 -17.79
CA THR A 366 6.91 11.46 -16.34
C THR A 366 7.21 10.22 -15.48
N ALA A 367 6.92 9.02 -16.01
CA ALA A 367 7.42 7.76 -15.47
C ALA A 367 8.68 7.37 -16.26
N HIS A 368 9.72 6.93 -15.56
CA HIS A 368 10.95 6.46 -16.20
C HIS A 368 10.72 5.20 -17.05
N PRO A 369 11.55 4.96 -18.09
CA PRO A 369 11.36 3.88 -19.06
C PRO A 369 11.15 2.49 -18.46
N GLU A 370 11.88 2.15 -17.39
CA GLU A 370 11.74 0.88 -16.70
C GLU A 370 10.33 0.62 -16.16
N TYR A 371 9.59 1.66 -15.74
CA TYR A 371 8.22 1.56 -15.27
C TYR A 371 7.21 1.55 -16.42
N VAL A 372 7.47 2.35 -17.47
CA VAL A 372 6.66 2.39 -18.68
C VAL A 372 6.66 1.01 -19.37
N LEU A 373 7.84 0.40 -19.51
CA LEU A 373 8.01 -0.92 -20.13
C LEU A 373 7.48 -2.06 -19.26
N ALA A 374 7.54 -1.93 -17.93
CA ALA A 374 6.98 -2.90 -17.02
C ALA A 374 5.44 -2.92 -17.04
N GLY A 375 4.78 -1.78 -17.34
CA GLY A 375 3.34 -1.68 -17.38
C GLY A 375 2.71 -1.91 -16.00
N GLU A 376 1.69 -2.76 -15.91
CA GLU A 376 1.06 -3.11 -14.64
C GLU A 376 2.03 -3.87 -13.71
N PRO A 377 2.07 -3.61 -12.40
CA PRO A 377 1.16 -2.74 -11.64
C PRO A 377 1.61 -1.26 -11.55
N TRP A 378 2.68 -0.84 -12.22
CA TRP A 378 3.26 0.50 -12.09
C TRP A 378 2.44 1.57 -12.81
N ILE A 379 1.98 1.26 -14.02
CA ILE A 379 1.08 2.11 -14.80
C ILE A 379 -0.34 1.59 -14.64
N ASP A 380 -1.24 2.42 -14.11
CA ASP A 380 -2.65 2.07 -13.97
C ASP A 380 -3.30 1.90 -15.36
N PRO A 381 -4.17 0.90 -15.57
CA PRO A 381 -4.83 0.68 -16.86
C PRO A 381 -5.54 1.91 -17.42
N ARG A 382 -6.09 2.79 -16.58
CA ARG A 382 -6.75 4.04 -17.02
C ARG A 382 -5.81 5.03 -17.68
N VAL A 383 -4.55 5.08 -17.28
CA VAL A 383 -3.52 5.95 -17.89
C VAL A 383 -2.64 5.22 -18.89
N SER A 384 -2.74 3.89 -18.99
CA SER A 384 -1.91 3.07 -19.90
C SER A 384 -2.03 3.52 -21.36
N GLY A 385 -3.25 3.82 -21.84
CA GLY A 385 -3.49 4.33 -23.19
C GLY A 385 -2.87 5.71 -23.43
N HIS A 386 -2.94 6.61 -22.45
CA HIS A 386 -2.30 7.93 -22.51
C HIS A 386 -0.77 7.81 -22.53
N VAL A 387 -0.18 6.92 -21.73
CA VAL A 387 1.26 6.65 -21.73
C VAL A 387 1.71 6.05 -23.07
N ALA A 388 0.99 5.04 -23.58
CA ALA A 388 1.29 4.38 -24.85
C ALA A 388 1.18 5.33 -26.06
N ALA A 389 0.33 6.36 -25.99
CA ALA A 389 0.22 7.38 -27.02
C ALA A 389 1.54 8.15 -27.22
N LEU A 390 2.33 8.32 -26.16
CA LEU A 390 3.58 9.11 -26.15
C LEU A 390 4.86 8.26 -26.08
N ALA A 391 4.79 7.02 -25.59
CA ALA A 391 5.94 6.15 -25.43
C ALA A 391 6.45 5.57 -26.76
N SER A 392 7.77 5.40 -26.86
CA SER A 392 8.45 4.52 -27.83
C SER A 392 8.72 3.13 -27.25
N ASP A 393 9.20 2.20 -28.09
CA ASP A 393 9.52 0.82 -27.71
C ASP A 393 10.61 0.70 -26.62
N ASP A 394 11.42 1.75 -26.43
CA ASP A 394 12.42 1.87 -25.37
C ASP A 394 11.90 2.56 -24.11
N GLY A 395 10.60 2.90 -24.05
CA GLY A 395 9.96 3.56 -22.91
C GLY A 395 10.22 5.08 -22.79
N LEU A 396 11.02 5.65 -23.69
CA LEU A 396 11.25 7.11 -23.78
C LEU A 396 10.10 7.80 -24.55
N VAL A 397 10.19 9.12 -24.71
CA VAL A 397 9.24 9.85 -25.57
C VAL A 397 9.50 9.49 -27.03
N ARG A 398 8.44 9.09 -27.74
CA ARG A 398 8.47 8.85 -29.18
C ARG A 398 8.82 10.15 -29.91
N GLU A 399 9.78 10.09 -30.82
CA GLU A 399 10.22 11.26 -31.60
C GLU A 399 9.04 11.90 -32.36
N GLY A 400 8.87 13.20 -32.20
CA GLY A 400 7.78 13.96 -32.83
C GLY A 400 6.39 13.72 -32.24
N ALA A 401 6.27 12.94 -31.15
CA ALA A 401 4.99 12.79 -30.45
C ALA A 401 4.46 14.15 -30.00
N ARG A 402 3.17 14.38 -30.26
CA ARG A 402 2.43 15.51 -29.73
C ARG A 402 1.32 14.96 -28.82
N PRO A 403 1.22 15.44 -27.58
CA PRO A 403 0.12 15.05 -26.71
C PRO A 403 -1.20 15.47 -27.37
N ALA A 404 -2.15 14.54 -27.32
CA ALA A 404 -3.50 14.74 -27.79
C ALA A 404 -4.44 14.15 -26.75
N GLY A 405 -5.50 14.89 -26.45
CA GLY A 405 -6.53 14.46 -25.54
C GLY A 405 -7.12 13.10 -25.91
N LEU A 406 -7.25 12.22 -24.92
CA LEU A 406 -8.00 10.97 -25.06
C LEU A 406 -9.12 10.97 -24.02
N PRO A 407 -10.34 10.53 -24.35
CA PRO A 407 -11.44 10.48 -23.38
C PRO A 407 -11.05 9.71 -22.13
N TRP A 408 -11.38 10.25 -20.95
CA TRP A 408 -11.22 9.53 -19.70
C TRP A 408 -12.28 8.44 -19.66
N GLN A 409 -11.82 7.20 -19.67
CA GLN A 409 -12.70 6.05 -19.54
C GLN A 409 -12.37 5.38 -18.22
N GLU A 410 -13.37 5.30 -17.35
CA GLU A 410 -13.35 4.24 -16.36
C GLU A 410 -13.35 2.90 -17.13
N PRO A 411 -12.69 1.87 -16.62
CA PRO A 411 -12.74 0.55 -17.25
C PRO A 411 -14.20 0.09 -17.36
N ASP A 412 -14.74 0.15 -18.58
CA ASP A 412 -16.06 -0.36 -18.96
C ASP A 412 -15.97 -1.84 -19.37
N GLY A 413 -14.84 -2.52 -19.10
CA GLY A 413 -14.48 -3.86 -19.56
C GLY A 413 -15.51 -4.95 -19.26
N GLY A 414 -16.51 -4.62 -18.42
CA GLY A 414 -17.75 -5.35 -18.30
C GLY A 414 -17.56 -6.69 -17.62
N PHE A 415 -18.69 -7.33 -17.34
CA PHE A 415 -18.73 -8.65 -16.74
C PHE A 415 -18.73 -9.73 -17.82
N ALA A 416 -17.70 -9.75 -18.66
CA ALA A 416 -17.53 -10.85 -19.61
C ALA A 416 -16.92 -12.07 -18.92
N SER A 417 -17.42 -13.26 -19.25
CA SER A 417 -16.78 -14.52 -18.83
C SER A 417 -15.45 -14.66 -19.56
N VAL A 418 -14.34 -14.63 -18.82
CA VAL A 418 -12.99 -14.77 -19.39
C VAL A 418 -12.17 -15.74 -18.54
N GLY A 419 -11.32 -16.55 -19.18
CA GLY A 419 -10.39 -17.45 -18.49
C GLY A 419 -11.01 -18.77 -18.01
N ARG A 420 -10.40 -19.39 -16.99
CA ARG A 420 -10.79 -20.73 -16.46
C ARG A 420 -11.97 -20.64 -15.47
N THR A 421 -13.14 -20.24 -15.95
CA THR A 421 -14.33 -20.00 -15.10
C THR A 421 -14.93 -21.24 -14.44
N ASP A 422 -14.50 -22.43 -14.85
CA ASP A 422 -14.85 -23.75 -14.31
C ASP A 422 -13.92 -24.23 -13.17
N LEU A 423 -12.94 -23.41 -12.77
CA LEU A 423 -11.93 -23.76 -11.76
C LEU A 423 -12.53 -24.28 -10.45
N PHE A 424 -13.67 -23.75 -10.01
CA PHE A 424 -14.36 -24.16 -8.78
C PHE A 424 -14.71 -25.68 -8.77
N ALA A 425 -15.00 -26.26 -9.93
CA ALA A 425 -15.29 -27.70 -10.08
C ALA A 425 -14.04 -28.49 -10.48
N ALA A 426 -13.21 -27.93 -11.36
CA ALA A 426 -12.03 -28.61 -11.90
C ALA A 426 -10.89 -28.74 -10.87
N VAL A 427 -10.80 -27.83 -9.88
CA VAL A 427 -9.67 -27.82 -8.91
C VAL A 427 -9.57 -29.10 -8.09
N ASP A 428 -10.68 -29.79 -7.82
CA ASP A 428 -10.65 -31.03 -7.04
C ASP A 428 -10.19 -32.25 -7.83
N THR A 429 -10.38 -32.25 -9.15
CA THR A 429 -10.07 -33.38 -10.04
C THR A 429 -8.79 -33.18 -10.83
N GLU A 430 -8.56 -31.98 -11.35
CA GLU A 430 -7.43 -31.61 -12.19
C GLU A 430 -6.34 -30.87 -11.42
N GLY A 431 -6.69 -30.25 -10.28
CA GLY A 431 -5.76 -29.42 -9.51
C GLY A 431 -5.45 -28.07 -10.15
N ARG A 432 -4.48 -27.38 -9.53
CA ARG A 432 -3.93 -26.11 -10.02
C ARG A 432 -2.97 -26.37 -11.18
N SER A 433 -2.90 -25.46 -12.15
CA SER A 433 -1.86 -25.50 -13.17
C SER A 433 -0.45 -25.40 -12.52
N ALA A 434 0.51 -26.13 -13.07
CA ALA A 434 1.90 -26.11 -12.58
C ALA A 434 2.69 -24.88 -13.05
N ASP A 435 2.08 -24.03 -13.90
CA ASP A 435 2.71 -22.84 -14.44
C ASP A 435 2.87 -21.81 -13.31
N ARG A 436 4.11 -21.57 -12.92
CA ARG A 436 4.43 -20.60 -11.87
C ARG A 436 4.53 -19.24 -12.54
N ARG A 437 3.93 -18.23 -11.92
CA ARG A 437 4.08 -16.83 -12.33
C ARG A 437 5.52 -16.51 -12.76
N SER A 438 5.67 -15.96 -13.96
CA SER A 438 6.96 -15.60 -14.55
C SER A 438 7.69 -14.49 -13.81
N ASP A 439 6.99 -13.75 -12.94
CA ASP A 439 7.48 -12.56 -12.22
C ASP A 439 7.68 -12.77 -10.71
N PHE A 440 7.68 -14.03 -10.23
CA PHE A 440 7.74 -14.40 -8.81
C PHE A 440 8.84 -13.70 -8.00
N ALA A 441 10.01 -13.47 -8.62
CA ALA A 441 11.16 -12.84 -7.96
C ALA A 441 11.01 -11.32 -7.75
N ASN A 442 10.15 -10.65 -8.53
CA ASN A 442 10.07 -9.18 -8.57
C ASN A 442 8.78 -8.63 -7.94
N VAL A 443 7.66 -9.36 -8.04
CA VAL A 443 6.35 -8.89 -7.55
C VAL A 443 6.34 -8.69 -6.03
N TYR A 444 7.07 -9.53 -5.30
CA TYR A 444 7.00 -9.57 -3.85
C TYR A 444 8.07 -8.76 -3.12
N GLY A 445 8.98 -8.11 -3.87
CA GLY A 445 10.11 -7.37 -3.31
C GLY A 445 11.28 -8.27 -2.92
N ASP A 446 12.27 -7.69 -2.23
CA ASP A 446 13.47 -8.38 -1.79
C ASP A 446 13.15 -9.30 -0.58
N TRP A 447 13.25 -10.61 -0.78
CA TRP A 447 12.99 -11.62 0.24
C TRP A 447 14.04 -11.64 1.36
N ASP A 448 15.27 -11.22 1.08
CA ASP A 448 16.33 -11.21 2.09
C ASP A 448 16.19 -10.01 3.03
N GLU A 449 15.79 -8.85 2.51
CA GLU A 449 15.43 -7.70 3.35
C GLU A 449 14.23 -8.02 4.27
N LEU A 450 13.23 -8.75 3.75
CA LEU A 450 12.07 -9.16 4.53
C LEU A 450 12.45 -10.10 5.70
N LYS A 451 13.42 -11.00 5.48
CA LYS A 451 13.95 -11.86 6.56
C LYS A 451 14.65 -11.04 7.62
N ASP A 452 15.45 -10.05 7.22
CA ASP A 452 16.14 -9.16 8.15
C ASP A 452 15.17 -8.28 8.95
N GLU A 453 14.05 -7.86 8.35
CA GLU A 453 12.95 -7.17 9.03
C GLU A 453 12.30 -8.06 10.11
N ILE A 454 11.90 -9.29 9.76
CA ILE A 454 11.30 -10.23 10.71
C ILE A 454 12.25 -10.53 11.87
N VAL A 455 13.54 -10.78 11.60
CA VAL A 455 14.54 -11.04 12.65
C VAL A 455 14.72 -9.83 13.57
N ARG A 456 14.65 -8.61 13.03
CA ARG A 456 14.68 -7.38 13.86
C ARG A 456 13.43 -7.27 14.74
N HIS A 457 12.24 -7.54 14.20
CA HIS A 457 10.99 -7.56 14.97
C HIS A 457 11.02 -8.64 16.06
N GLU A 458 11.50 -9.85 15.76
CA GLU A 458 11.64 -10.94 16.73
C GLU A 458 12.63 -10.60 17.86
N ARG A 459 13.74 -9.91 17.56
CA ARG A 459 14.77 -9.50 18.55
C ARG A 459 14.34 -8.33 19.43
N ALA A 460 13.45 -7.47 18.96
CA ALA A 460 12.91 -6.35 19.74
C ALA A 460 11.88 -6.80 20.79
N LEU A 461 11.43 -8.06 20.72
CA LEU A 461 10.43 -8.61 21.62
C LEU A 461 11.09 -9.26 22.86
N PRO A 462 10.66 -8.91 24.09
CA PRO A 462 11.14 -9.59 25.28
C PRO A 462 10.80 -11.08 25.22
N THR A 463 11.81 -11.93 25.31
CA THR A 463 11.66 -13.39 25.39
C THR A 463 11.11 -13.77 26.76
N GLY A 464 9.89 -14.33 26.78
CA GLY A 464 9.36 -15.23 27.81
C GLY A 464 9.34 -14.72 29.26
N VAL A 465 8.13 -14.53 29.81
CA VAL A 465 7.94 -14.61 31.26
C VAL A 465 8.02 -16.09 31.66
N SER A 466 9.21 -16.52 32.11
CA SER A 466 9.41 -17.82 32.72
C SER A 466 9.10 -17.76 34.22
N GLY A 467 7.98 -18.37 34.63
CA GLY A 467 7.58 -18.62 36.02
C GLY A 467 6.30 -19.48 36.07
N PRO A 468 6.36 -20.83 36.17
CA PRO A 468 5.53 -21.69 35.32
C PRO A 468 4.07 -21.90 35.76
N GLU A 469 3.74 -21.81 37.05
CA GLU A 469 2.39 -22.18 37.53
C GLU A 469 1.63 -21.02 38.17
N ARG A 470 2.29 -20.19 39.00
CA ARG A 470 1.60 -19.13 39.76
C ARG A 470 1.08 -17.99 38.88
N ALA A 471 1.81 -17.62 37.84
CA ALA A 471 1.36 -16.62 36.87
C ALA A 471 0.20 -17.16 36.02
N GLY A 472 0.28 -18.43 35.59
CA GLY A 472 -0.80 -19.11 34.87
C GLY A 472 -2.09 -19.22 35.68
N LEU A 473 -2.00 -19.63 36.95
CA LEU A 473 -3.14 -19.70 37.86
C LEU A 473 -3.73 -18.31 38.15
N SER A 474 -2.90 -17.28 38.30
CA SER A 474 -3.36 -15.90 38.46
C SER A 474 -4.12 -15.41 37.23
N ALA A 475 -3.59 -15.69 36.04
CA ALA A 475 -4.22 -15.31 34.78
C ALA A 475 -5.54 -16.07 34.58
N LEU A 476 -5.59 -17.36 34.90
CA LEU A 476 -6.81 -18.18 34.84
C LEU A 476 -7.87 -17.67 35.82
N ALA A 477 -7.51 -17.42 37.08
CA ALA A 477 -8.43 -16.86 38.07
C ALA A 477 -8.96 -15.47 37.67
N ALA A 478 -8.14 -14.66 36.96
CA ALA A 478 -8.61 -13.41 36.39
C ALA A 478 -9.64 -13.64 35.28
N ALA A 479 -9.43 -14.63 34.42
CA ALA A 479 -10.36 -15.01 33.35
C ALA A 479 -11.67 -15.62 33.86
N GLU A 480 -11.63 -16.38 34.95
CA GLU A 480 -12.83 -16.91 35.62
C GLU A 480 -13.67 -15.80 36.25
N ARG A 481 -13.02 -14.78 36.81
CA ARG A 481 -13.69 -13.67 37.51
C ARG A 481 -14.31 -12.65 36.55
N ASP A 482 -13.61 -12.32 35.48
CA ASP A 482 -13.99 -11.25 34.56
C ASP A 482 -13.55 -11.60 33.12
N PRO A 483 -14.18 -12.62 32.50
CA PRO A 483 -13.89 -12.99 31.12
C PRO A 483 -14.17 -11.79 30.21
N GLY A 484 -13.27 -11.55 29.26
CA GLY A 484 -13.33 -10.42 28.34
C GLY A 484 -12.53 -9.19 28.77
N ASN A 485 -12.08 -9.10 30.02
CA ASN A 485 -11.38 -7.91 30.55
C ASN A 485 -10.00 -8.24 31.11
N LEU A 486 -9.22 -9.02 30.35
CA LEU A 486 -7.87 -9.43 30.72
C LEU A 486 -6.83 -8.33 30.44
N SER A 487 -5.84 -8.22 31.32
CA SER A 487 -4.62 -7.47 31.04
C SER A 487 -3.83 -8.15 29.90
N ASP A 488 -2.97 -7.41 29.21
CA ASP A 488 -2.11 -7.98 28.15
C ASP A 488 -1.25 -9.12 28.67
N GLU A 489 -0.73 -9.00 29.89
CA GLU A 489 0.09 -10.02 30.53
C GLU A 489 -0.70 -11.31 30.79
N HIS A 490 -1.92 -11.21 31.35
CA HIS A 490 -2.76 -12.38 31.58
C HIS A 490 -3.22 -13.01 30.27
N ALA A 491 -3.67 -12.20 29.31
CA ALA A 491 -4.10 -12.69 28.01
C ALA A 491 -2.96 -13.41 27.27
N LEU A 492 -1.75 -12.82 27.26
CA LEU A 492 -0.59 -13.45 26.65
C LEU A 492 -0.19 -14.75 27.37
N THR A 493 -0.21 -14.75 28.71
CA THR A 493 0.10 -15.93 29.52
C THR A 493 -0.81 -17.11 29.16
N LEU A 494 -2.12 -16.88 29.07
CA LEU A 494 -3.09 -17.92 28.71
C LEU A 494 -3.01 -18.28 27.22
N MET A 495 -2.76 -17.30 26.33
CA MET A 495 -2.54 -17.53 24.90
C MET A 495 -1.30 -18.39 24.62
N THR A 496 -0.31 -18.40 25.53
CA THR A 496 0.89 -19.26 25.48
C THR A 496 0.84 -20.48 26.42
N ALA A 497 -0.32 -20.77 27.05
CA ALA A 497 -0.48 -21.92 27.93
C ALA A 497 -0.21 -23.27 27.25
N GLU A 498 0.42 -24.19 27.99
CA GLU A 498 0.66 -25.57 27.55
C GLU A 498 0.24 -26.56 28.63
N GLY A 499 0.11 -27.84 28.26
CA GLY A 499 -0.18 -28.93 29.19
C GLY A 499 -1.41 -28.67 30.07
N PRO A 500 -1.34 -28.91 31.39
CA PRO A 500 -2.49 -28.77 32.29
C PRO A 500 -3.11 -27.37 32.33
N LEU A 501 -2.33 -26.30 32.08
CA LEU A 501 -2.88 -24.95 32.04
C LEU A 501 -3.76 -24.75 30.80
N LEU A 502 -3.34 -25.25 29.65
CA LEU A 502 -4.13 -25.18 28.42
C LEU A 502 -5.43 -25.97 28.56
N GLU A 503 -5.39 -27.15 29.18
CA GLU A 503 -6.58 -27.96 29.46
C GLU A 503 -7.61 -27.18 30.31
N GLN A 504 -7.14 -26.43 31.31
CA GLN A 504 -8.00 -25.57 32.14
C GLN A 504 -8.56 -24.38 31.35
N VAL A 505 -7.76 -23.75 30.49
CA VAL A 505 -8.22 -22.66 29.60
C VAL A 505 -9.29 -23.15 28.62
N VAL A 506 -9.10 -24.34 28.05
CA VAL A 506 -10.08 -25.00 27.16
C VAL A 506 -11.37 -25.33 27.92
N ALA A 507 -11.27 -25.86 29.14
CA ALA A 507 -12.44 -26.17 29.97
C ALA A 507 -13.24 -24.90 30.34
N LEU A 508 -12.55 -23.82 30.72
CA LEU A 508 -13.18 -22.52 30.97
C LEU A 508 -13.88 -21.99 29.72
N ALA A 509 -13.21 -22.04 28.56
CA ALA A 509 -13.81 -21.60 27.30
C ALA A 509 -15.05 -22.42 26.93
N ASP A 510 -15.04 -23.75 27.11
CA ASP A 510 -16.21 -24.57 26.84
C ASP A 510 -17.37 -24.30 27.80
N GLN A 511 -17.07 -24.05 29.08
CA GLN A 511 -18.06 -23.61 30.06
C GLN A 511 -18.69 -22.27 29.65
N LEU A 512 -17.88 -21.25 29.35
CA LEU A 512 -18.36 -19.94 28.90
C LEU A 512 -19.20 -20.05 27.63
N ARG A 513 -18.78 -20.90 26.68
CA ARG A 513 -19.54 -21.19 25.46
C ARG A 513 -20.91 -21.77 25.82
N ARG A 514 -20.97 -22.77 26.70
CA ARG A 514 -22.24 -23.37 27.13
C ARG A 514 -23.16 -22.38 27.83
N GLU A 515 -22.62 -21.49 28.66
CA GLU A 515 -23.37 -20.42 29.32
C GLU A 515 -23.90 -19.37 28.34
N THR A 516 -23.14 -19.07 27.28
CA THR A 516 -23.48 -18.03 26.29
C THR A 516 -24.49 -18.54 25.25
N VAL A 517 -24.25 -19.72 24.67
CA VAL A 517 -25.00 -20.22 23.50
C VAL A 517 -25.61 -21.62 23.67
N GLY A 518 -25.38 -22.28 24.80
CA GLY A 518 -25.88 -23.63 25.06
C GLY A 518 -25.08 -24.75 24.38
N ASP A 519 -25.72 -25.91 24.24
CA ASP A 519 -25.09 -27.14 23.73
C ASP A 519 -25.18 -27.29 22.20
N GLU A 520 -26.02 -26.50 21.54
CA GLU A 520 -26.20 -26.51 20.09
C GLU A 520 -24.96 -25.98 19.36
N VAL A 521 -24.67 -26.61 18.22
CA VAL A 521 -23.67 -26.15 17.26
C VAL A 521 -24.40 -25.71 16.01
N THR A 522 -24.10 -24.52 15.53
CA THR A 522 -24.81 -23.94 14.38
C THR A 522 -24.08 -24.20 13.07
N TYR A 523 -24.80 -24.09 11.95
CA TYR A 523 -24.25 -24.05 10.59
C TYR A 523 -25.21 -23.30 9.64
N VAL A 524 -24.71 -22.84 8.50
CA VAL A 524 -25.53 -22.26 7.42
C VAL A 524 -25.39 -23.07 6.13
N VAL A 525 -26.48 -23.25 5.39
CA VAL A 525 -26.40 -23.76 4.01
C VAL A 525 -26.08 -22.57 3.11
N ASN A 526 -24.86 -22.53 2.58
CA ASN A 526 -24.36 -21.43 1.77
C ASN A 526 -23.53 -21.89 0.57
N ARG A 527 -23.36 -20.97 -0.38
CA ARG A 527 -22.41 -21.11 -1.49
C ARG A 527 -21.40 -19.97 -1.49
N ASN A 528 -20.10 -20.26 -1.56
CA ASN A 528 -19.13 -19.24 -1.91
C ASN A 528 -19.22 -18.94 -3.42
N ILE A 529 -19.10 -17.69 -3.84
CA ILE A 529 -18.98 -17.32 -5.25
C ILE A 529 -17.79 -16.42 -5.39
N ASN A 530 -16.71 -16.96 -5.96
CA ASN A 530 -15.56 -16.16 -6.30
C ASN A 530 -15.73 -15.55 -7.70
N PHE A 531 -16.14 -14.28 -7.77
CA PHE A 531 -16.48 -13.66 -9.06
C PHE A 531 -15.27 -13.31 -9.94
N THR A 532 -14.06 -13.24 -9.37
CA THR A 532 -12.80 -13.20 -10.11
C THR A 532 -11.66 -13.65 -9.20
N ASN A 533 -10.61 -14.24 -9.77
CA ASN A 533 -9.34 -14.46 -9.06
C ASN A 533 -8.21 -13.54 -9.57
N VAL A 534 -8.50 -12.64 -10.52
CA VAL A 534 -7.57 -11.62 -11.00
C VAL A 534 -7.35 -10.58 -9.91
N CYS A 535 -6.10 -10.43 -9.44
CA CYS A 535 -5.81 -9.57 -8.29
C CYS A 535 -4.44 -8.92 -8.38
N TYR A 536 -4.41 -7.59 -8.18
CA TYR A 536 -3.19 -6.80 -8.32
C TYR A 536 -2.52 -6.38 -7.01
N VAL A 537 -3.12 -6.73 -5.86
CA VAL A 537 -2.62 -6.38 -4.52
C VAL A 537 -1.27 -7.04 -4.19
N GLY A 538 -1.02 -8.25 -4.72
CA GLY A 538 0.25 -8.95 -4.50
C GLY A 538 0.44 -9.48 -3.07
N CYS A 539 -0.58 -10.10 -2.48
CA CYS A 539 -0.46 -10.75 -1.16
C CYS A 539 0.49 -11.96 -1.20
N ARG A 540 1.57 -11.93 -0.40
CA ARG A 540 2.62 -12.98 -0.34
C ARG A 540 2.12 -14.30 0.25
N PHE A 541 0.99 -14.30 0.95
CA PHE A 541 0.36 -15.51 1.49
C PHE A 541 -0.71 -16.12 0.58
N CYS A 542 -1.19 -15.38 -0.42
CA CYS A 542 -2.36 -15.76 -1.20
C CYS A 542 -1.95 -16.63 -2.39
N ALA A 543 -2.46 -17.87 -2.42
CA ALA A 543 -2.29 -18.77 -3.55
C ALA A 543 -3.41 -18.64 -4.61
N PHE A 544 -4.50 -17.96 -4.26
CA PHE A 544 -5.69 -17.76 -5.10
C PHE A 544 -5.49 -16.68 -6.16
N ALA A 545 -4.88 -15.55 -5.77
CA ALA A 545 -4.64 -14.40 -6.65
C ALA A 545 -3.79 -14.75 -7.88
N GLN A 546 -4.34 -14.45 -9.06
CA GLN A 546 -3.69 -14.57 -10.37
C GLN A 546 -3.51 -13.18 -11.02
N ARG A 547 -2.50 -13.02 -11.87
CA ARG A 547 -2.44 -11.96 -12.88
C ARG A 547 -3.34 -12.35 -14.05
N ARG A 548 -3.85 -11.37 -14.80
CA ARG A 548 -4.72 -11.63 -15.97
C ARG A 548 -4.09 -12.57 -17.01
N THR A 549 -2.75 -12.58 -17.10
CA THR A 549 -1.99 -13.43 -18.03
C THR A 549 -1.72 -14.84 -17.51
N ASP A 550 -2.04 -15.14 -16.25
CA ASP A 550 -1.79 -16.45 -15.65
C ASP A 550 -2.82 -17.48 -16.14
N ALA A 551 -2.40 -18.75 -16.26
CA ALA A 551 -3.23 -19.81 -16.82
C ALA A 551 -4.53 -20.10 -16.05
N ASP A 552 -4.50 -19.93 -14.72
CA ASP A 552 -5.67 -20.13 -13.86
C ASP A 552 -6.51 -18.86 -13.66
N ALA A 553 -6.19 -17.74 -14.33
CA ALA A 553 -6.93 -16.49 -14.20
C ALA A 553 -8.35 -16.62 -14.76
N TYR A 554 -9.34 -16.03 -14.09
CA TYR A 554 -10.72 -15.94 -14.57
C TYR A 554 -11.50 -14.77 -13.96
N SER A 555 -12.53 -14.32 -14.68
CA SER A 555 -13.56 -13.39 -14.22
C SER A 555 -14.93 -13.89 -14.69
N LEU A 556 -15.93 -13.89 -13.80
CA LEU A 556 -17.29 -14.34 -14.08
C LEU A 556 -18.15 -13.19 -14.62
N SER A 557 -19.13 -13.55 -15.43
CA SER A 557 -20.21 -12.64 -15.81
C SER A 557 -21.26 -12.45 -14.72
N LEU A 558 -22.05 -11.37 -14.78
CA LEU A 558 -23.20 -11.16 -13.87
C LEU A 558 -24.20 -12.32 -13.95
N ASP A 559 -24.47 -12.80 -15.17
CA ASP A 559 -25.37 -13.94 -15.39
C ASP A 559 -24.83 -15.20 -14.71
N GLN A 560 -23.54 -15.51 -14.86
CA GLN A 560 -22.94 -16.67 -14.18
C GLN A 560 -22.97 -16.54 -12.65
N VAL A 561 -22.78 -15.34 -12.10
CA VAL A 561 -22.90 -15.10 -10.65
C VAL A 561 -24.34 -15.34 -10.21
N ALA A 562 -25.32 -14.82 -10.95
CA ALA A 562 -26.74 -15.00 -10.67
C ALA A 562 -27.19 -16.46 -10.81
N ASP A 563 -26.74 -17.16 -11.86
CA ASP A 563 -27.01 -18.57 -12.10
C ASP A 563 -26.50 -19.43 -10.94
N ARG A 564 -25.27 -19.16 -10.44
CA ARG A 564 -24.72 -19.88 -9.29
C ARG A 564 -25.50 -19.64 -8.00
N ALA A 565 -26.04 -18.42 -7.81
CA ALA A 565 -26.90 -18.10 -6.67
C ALA A 565 -28.25 -18.83 -6.76
N GLU A 566 -28.83 -18.93 -7.96
CA GLU A 566 -30.06 -19.70 -8.22
C GLU A 566 -29.84 -21.19 -7.98
N GLU A 567 -28.77 -21.78 -8.52
CA GLU A 567 -28.39 -23.17 -8.26
C GLU A 567 -28.24 -23.45 -6.75
N ALA A 568 -27.60 -22.54 -6.01
CA ALA A 568 -27.45 -22.67 -4.56
C ALA A 568 -28.81 -22.62 -3.84
N TRP A 569 -29.69 -21.71 -4.24
CA TRP A 569 -31.04 -21.58 -3.70
C TRP A 569 -31.88 -22.83 -3.93
N GLU A 570 -31.81 -23.42 -5.14
CA GLU A 570 -32.48 -24.68 -5.47
C GLU A 570 -31.98 -25.85 -4.62
N LEU A 571 -30.72 -25.81 -4.18
CA LEU A 571 -30.12 -26.76 -3.23
C LEU A 571 -30.39 -26.42 -1.75
N GLY A 572 -31.19 -25.39 -1.47
CA GLY A 572 -31.62 -25.02 -0.11
C GLY A 572 -30.75 -23.97 0.58
N ALA A 573 -29.75 -23.39 -0.10
CA ALA A 573 -28.93 -22.33 0.47
C ALA A 573 -29.79 -21.11 0.86
N SER A 574 -29.44 -20.49 1.98
CA SER A 574 -30.00 -19.20 2.40
C SER A 574 -29.03 -18.04 2.25
N GLU A 575 -27.76 -18.33 1.95
CA GLU A 575 -26.68 -17.36 1.85
C GLU A 575 -25.79 -17.63 0.63
N VAL A 576 -25.38 -16.57 -0.04
CA VAL A 576 -24.17 -16.57 -0.88
C VAL A 576 -23.09 -15.69 -0.25
N CYS A 577 -21.87 -16.23 -0.18
CA CYS A 577 -20.69 -15.50 0.25
C CYS A 577 -19.86 -15.10 -0.99
N MET A 578 -19.85 -13.81 -1.35
CA MET A 578 -19.19 -13.35 -2.59
C MET A 578 -17.93 -12.55 -2.33
N GLN A 579 -16.81 -12.99 -2.92
CA GLN A 579 -15.49 -12.37 -2.77
C GLN A 579 -14.63 -12.55 -4.02
N GLY A 580 -13.89 -11.54 -4.43
CA GLY A 580 -13.03 -11.60 -5.60
C GLY A 580 -11.64 -11.01 -5.41
N GLY A 581 -10.82 -11.17 -6.42
CA GLY A 581 -9.58 -10.41 -6.58
C GLY A 581 -9.84 -8.92 -6.87
N ILE A 582 -8.83 -8.10 -6.68
CA ILE A 582 -8.87 -6.67 -7.01
C ILE A 582 -8.44 -6.51 -8.47
N ASP A 583 -9.41 -6.63 -9.38
CA ASP A 583 -9.24 -6.52 -10.82
C ASP A 583 -9.40 -5.05 -11.27
N PRO A 584 -8.34 -4.42 -11.80
CA PRO A 584 -8.39 -3.07 -12.36
C PRO A 584 -9.41 -2.88 -13.48
N GLU A 585 -9.82 -3.92 -14.21
CA GLU A 585 -10.73 -3.79 -15.36
C GLU A 585 -12.22 -3.87 -15.01
N LEU A 586 -12.60 -4.34 -13.82
CA LEU A 586 -14.01 -4.36 -13.37
C LEU A 586 -14.55 -2.94 -13.22
N PRO A 587 -15.78 -2.56 -13.62
CA PRO A 587 -16.26 -1.20 -13.42
C PRO A 587 -16.30 -0.80 -11.93
N GLY A 588 -16.20 0.51 -11.63
CA GLY A 588 -16.30 0.98 -10.23
C GLY A 588 -17.62 0.59 -9.56
N THR A 589 -18.68 0.44 -10.35
CA THR A 589 -20.01 -0.02 -9.92
C THR A 589 -20.11 -1.54 -9.73
N ALA A 590 -19.08 -2.31 -10.07
CA ALA A 590 -19.18 -3.75 -10.20
C ALA A 590 -19.78 -4.44 -8.96
N TYR A 591 -19.40 -3.96 -7.78
CA TYR A 591 -19.90 -4.47 -6.51
C TYR A 591 -21.42 -4.28 -6.34
N PHE A 592 -21.97 -3.15 -6.81
CA PHE A 592 -23.41 -2.90 -6.81
C PHE A 592 -24.12 -3.79 -7.83
N ASP A 593 -23.55 -3.91 -9.03
CA ASP A 593 -24.12 -4.70 -10.12
C ASP A 593 -24.17 -6.19 -9.78
N LEU A 594 -23.14 -6.72 -9.11
CA LEU A 594 -23.09 -8.10 -8.61
C LEU A 594 -24.19 -8.39 -7.57
N ALA A 595 -24.34 -7.51 -6.57
CA ALA A 595 -25.38 -7.65 -5.55
C ALA A 595 -26.79 -7.58 -6.18
N ALA A 596 -26.99 -6.63 -7.10
CA ALA A 596 -28.25 -6.45 -7.80
C ALA A 596 -28.60 -7.65 -8.69
N ALA A 597 -27.61 -8.23 -9.38
CA ALA A 597 -27.81 -9.41 -10.23
C ALA A 597 -28.29 -10.63 -9.40
N VAL A 598 -27.69 -10.86 -8.22
CA VAL A 598 -28.15 -11.91 -7.31
C VAL A 598 -29.59 -11.65 -6.85
N LYS A 599 -29.90 -10.44 -6.35
CA LYS A 599 -31.25 -10.12 -5.87
C LYS A 599 -32.30 -10.11 -6.98
N ALA A 600 -31.94 -9.78 -8.20
CA ALA A 600 -32.85 -9.84 -9.34
C ALA A 600 -33.25 -11.28 -9.68
N ARG A 601 -32.32 -12.24 -9.55
CA ARG A 601 -32.58 -13.66 -9.81
C ARG A 601 -33.21 -14.35 -8.60
N VAL A 602 -32.68 -14.12 -7.40
CA VAL A 602 -33.12 -14.73 -6.15
C VAL A 602 -33.33 -13.64 -5.09
N PRO A 603 -34.52 -13.01 -5.05
CA PRO A 603 -34.78 -11.87 -4.16
C PRO A 603 -34.56 -12.14 -2.67
N ASP A 604 -34.84 -13.37 -2.23
CA ASP A 604 -34.76 -13.78 -0.82
C ASP A 604 -33.36 -14.30 -0.40
N MET A 605 -32.39 -14.37 -1.33
CA MET A 605 -31.03 -14.83 -1.01
C MET A 605 -30.31 -13.81 -0.12
N HIS A 606 -29.72 -14.24 1.00
CA HIS A 606 -28.86 -13.37 1.80
C HIS A 606 -27.51 -13.17 1.11
N VAL A 607 -27.13 -11.93 0.85
CA VAL A 607 -25.87 -11.57 0.18
C VAL A 607 -24.84 -11.15 1.24
N HIS A 608 -23.94 -12.06 1.57
CA HIS A 608 -22.77 -11.80 2.41
C HIS A 608 -21.57 -11.46 1.52
N ALA A 609 -21.28 -10.18 1.27
CA ALA A 609 -20.32 -9.82 0.23
C ALA A 609 -19.43 -8.62 0.53
N PHE A 610 -18.29 -8.65 -0.16
CA PHE A 610 -17.21 -7.67 -0.24
C PHE A 610 -16.40 -7.49 1.05
N SER A 611 -15.17 -7.98 0.99
CA SER A 611 -14.14 -7.66 1.97
C SER A 611 -13.92 -6.14 2.06
N PRO A 612 -13.40 -5.65 3.19
CA PRO A 612 -12.96 -4.26 3.32
C PRO A 612 -11.98 -3.82 2.22
N MET A 613 -11.15 -4.72 1.67
CA MET A 613 -10.27 -4.39 0.54
C MET A 613 -11.04 -4.10 -0.76
N GLU A 614 -12.11 -4.86 -1.02
CA GLU A 614 -13.00 -4.62 -2.16
C GLU A 614 -13.79 -3.33 -1.99
N ILE A 615 -14.21 -3.01 -0.75
CA ILE A 615 -14.87 -1.73 -0.44
C ILE A 615 -13.93 -0.54 -0.67
N VAL A 616 -12.65 -0.64 -0.27
CA VAL A 616 -11.62 0.38 -0.60
C VAL A 616 -11.53 0.59 -2.11
N ASN A 617 -11.43 -0.51 -2.86
CA ASN A 617 -11.31 -0.46 -4.31
C ASN A 617 -12.57 0.14 -4.97
N GLY A 618 -13.76 -0.26 -4.53
CA GLY A 618 -15.02 0.30 -5.03
C GLY A 618 -15.16 1.79 -4.72
N SER A 619 -14.86 2.19 -3.48
CA SER A 619 -14.88 3.60 -3.05
C SER A 619 -13.89 4.45 -3.85
N SER A 620 -12.64 4.00 -4.03
CA SER A 620 -11.63 4.77 -4.77
C SER A 620 -12.00 4.97 -6.24
N ARG A 621 -12.61 3.96 -6.87
CA ARG A 621 -13.01 4.00 -8.28
C ARG A 621 -14.27 4.80 -8.55
N THR A 622 -15.24 4.73 -7.63
CA THR A 622 -16.49 5.51 -7.74
C THR A 622 -16.34 6.94 -7.26
N GLY A 623 -15.29 7.23 -6.48
CA GLY A 623 -15.11 8.52 -5.80
C GLY A 623 -16.03 8.72 -4.59
N LEU A 624 -16.80 7.70 -4.19
CA LEU A 624 -17.71 7.78 -3.04
C LEU A 624 -16.96 7.64 -1.72
N SER A 625 -17.49 8.25 -0.66
CA SER A 625 -17.06 7.96 0.72
C SER A 625 -17.37 6.50 1.08
N PHE A 626 -16.73 5.95 2.12
CA PHE A 626 -17.08 4.60 2.58
C PHE A 626 -18.54 4.51 3.02
N GLU A 627 -19.07 5.55 3.67
CA GLU A 627 -20.46 5.63 4.11
C GLU A 627 -21.42 5.58 2.91
N ASP A 628 -21.22 6.43 1.90
CA ASP A 628 -22.08 6.47 0.71
C ASP A 628 -21.96 5.19 -0.13
N PHE A 629 -20.75 4.64 -0.25
CA PHE A 629 -20.52 3.38 -0.95
C PHE A 629 -21.29 2.24 -0.28
N LEU A 630 -21.22 2.13 1.05
CA LEU A 630 -21.90 1.08 1.81
C LEU A 630 -23.42 1.25 1.80
N ILE A 631 -23.94 2.49 1.87
CA ILE A 631 -25.37 2.79 1.69
C ILE A 631 -25.83 2.30 0.32
N LYS A 632 -25.10 2.67 -0.74
CA LYS A 632 -25.44 2.27 -2.11
C LYS A 632 -25.33 0.76 -2.34
N ALA A 633 -24.33 0.10 -1.73
CA ALA A 633 -24.20 -1.35 -1.79
C ALA A 633 -25.41 -2.04 -1.15
N ARG A 634 -25.86 -1.56 0.02
CA ARG A 634 -27.05 -2.08 0.70
C ARG A 634 -28.31 -1.87 -0.15
N GLU A 635 -28.50 -0.68 -0.72
CA GLU A 635 -29.62 -0.39 -1.63
C GLU A 635 -29.61 -1.29 -2.88
N SER A 636 -28.42 -1.75 -3.30
CA SER A 636 -28.25 -2.67 -4.42
C SER A 636 -28.44 -4.14 -4.04
N GLY A 637 -28.63 -4.46 -2.76
CA GLY A 637 -28.90 -5.82 -2.30
C GLY A 637 -27.89 -6.44 -1.35
N LEU A 638 -26.86 -5.71 -0.91
CA LEU A 638 -25.92 -6.21 0.10
C LEU A 638 -26.57 -6.29 1.49
N ASP A 639 -26.49 -7.45 2.14
CA ASP A 639 -27.08 -7.65 3.47
C ASP A 639 -26.04 -7.57 4.60
N THR A 640 -24.89 -8.24 4.46
CA THR A 640 -23.77 -8.21 5.42
C THR A 640 -22.41 -8.28 4.71
N ILE A 641 -21.34 -7.87 5.39
CA ILE A 641 -19.97 -7.94 4.83
C ILE A 641 -19.09 -8.98 5.54
N PRO A 642 -18.22 -9.70 4.83
CA PRO A 642 -17.26 -10.61 5.44
C PRO A 642 -16.13 -9.85 6.15
N GLY A 643 -15.75 -10.29 7.35
CA GLY A 643 -14.63 -9.75 8.13
C GLY A 643 -13.24 -10.11 7.62
N THR A 644 -13.14 -10.50 6.35
CA THR A 644 -11.88 -10.84 5.68
C THR A 644 -11.02 -9.60 5.46
N ALA A 645 -9.84 -9.78 4.85
CA ALA A 645 -8.82 -8.75 4.70
C ALA A 645 -8.22 -8.23 6.03
N ALA A 646 -8.64 -8.81 7.16
CA ALA A 646 -8.12 -8.51 8.49
C ALA A 646 -6.79 -9.21 8.75
N GLU A 647 -6.60 -10.45 8.29
CA GLU A 647 -5.42 -11.29 8.52
C GLU A 647 -4.97 -11.19 9.99
N ILE A 648 -3.94 -10.37 10.26
CA ILE A 648 -3.66 -9.79 11.56
C ILE A 648 -3.88 -8.27 11.47
N LEU A 649 -4.62 -7.69 12.43
CA LEU A 649 -4.82 -6.24 12.58
C LEU A 649 -3.62 -5.61 13.30
N ASP A 650 -2.44 -5.80 12.69
CA ASP A 650 -1.14 -5.28 13.10
C ASP A 650 -0.39 -4.93 11.81
N ASP A 651 -0.09 -3.64 11.63
CA ASP A 651 0.44 -3.13 10.37
C ASP A 651 1.82 -3.73 10.04
N ASP A 652 2.67 -3.98 11.04
CA ASP A 652 3.99 -4.60 10.82
C ASP A 652 3.84 -6.01 10.23
N VAL A 653 2.91 -6.81 10.77
CA VAL A 653 2.60 -8.12 10.20
C VAL A 653 1.99 -8.01 8.80
N ARG A 654 1.09 -7.05 8.58
CA ARG A 654 0.42 -6.85 7.28
C ARG A 654 1.42 -6.48 6.19
N TRP A 655 2.39 -5.62 6.49
CA TRP A 655 3.43 -5.22 5.54
C TRP A 655 4.38 -6.35 5.18
N VAL A 656 4.60 -7.27 6.11
CA VAL A 656 5.30 -8.52 5.80
C VAL A 656 4.46 -9.42 4.89
N LEU A 657 3.15 -9.49 5.12
CA LEU A 657 2.25 -10.33 4.31
C LEU A 657 1.98 -9.78 2.90
N THR A 658 2.08 -8.47 2.68
CA THR A 658 1.62 -7.86 1.43
C THR A 658 2.09 -6.40 1.32
N LYS A 659 2.42 -5.97 0.09
CA LYS A 659 2.75 -4.58 -0.20
C LYS A 659 1.51 -3.69 -0.26
N GLY A 660 0.41 -4.13 -0.86
CA GLY A 660 -0.71 -3.24 -1.24
C GLY A 660 -1.97 -3.33 -0.38
N LYS A 661 -1.93 -3.91 0.82
CA LYS A 661 -3.13 -4.14 1.64
C LYS A 661 -3.52 -2.88 2.41
N LEU A 662 -4.82 -2.67 2.60
CA LEU A 662 -5.30 -1.56 3.44
C LEU A 662 -4.68 -1.60 4.86
N PRO A 663 -4.30 -0.46 5.46
CA PRO A 663 -3.89 -0.38 6.85
C PRO A 663 -4.97 -0.84 7.83
N THR A 664 -4.57 -1.20 9.06
CA THR A 664 -5.47 -1.60 10.15
C THR A 664 -6.51 -0.54 10.46
N LYS A 665 -6.10 0.74 10.49
CA LYS A 665 -7.00 1.88 10.71
C LYS A 665 -8.12 1.93 9.67
N THR A 666 -7.79 1.77 8.39
CA THR A 666 -8.76 1.78 7.28
C THR A 666 -9.72 0.60 7.37
N TRP A 667 -9.23 -0.59 7.76
CA TRP A 667 -10.10 -1.75 8.01
C TRP A 667 -11.12 -1.46 9.12
N ILE A 668 -10.66 -0.89 10.24
CA ILE A 668 -11.53 -0.50 11.38
C ILE A 668 -12.57 0.53 10.93
N GLU A 669 -12.16 1.52 10.14
CA GLU A 669 -13.05 2.56 9.62
C GLU A 669 -14.16 1.98 8.74
N ILE A 670 -13.83 1.11 7.78
CA ILE A 670 -14.81 0.51 6.88
C ILE A 670 -15.81 -0.34 7.63
N VAL A 671 -15.32 -1.23 8.51
CA VAL A 671 -16.18 -2.13 9.28
C VAL A 671 -17.04 -1.35 10.27
N GLY A 672 -16.46 -0.36 10.97
CA GLY A 672 -17.21 0.53 11.86
C GLY A 672 -18.25 1.37 11.12
N THR A 673 -17.95 1.81 9.89
CA THR A 673 -18.90 2.55 9.04
C THR A 673 -20.03 1.64 8.58
N ALA A 674 -19.74 0.41 8.17
CA ALA A 674 -20.75 -0.60 7.83
C ALA A 674 -21.73 -0.81 8.99
N HIS A 675 -21.19 -0.99 10.20
CA HIS A 675 -21.97 -1.13 11.42
C HIS A 675 -22.84 0.09 11.73
N LYS A 676 -22.29 1.30 11.58
CA LYS A 676 -23.01 2.58 11.75
C LYS A 676 -24.18 2.72 10.76
N VAL A 677 -24.00 2.30 9.50
CA VAL A 677 -25.08 2.31 8.50
C VAL A 677 -26.00 1.09 8.58
N GLY A 678 -25.87 0.24 9.61
CA GLY A 678 -26.77 -0.87 9.89
C GLY A 678 -26.45 -2.19 9.18
N ILE A 679 -25.30 -2.29 8.51
CA ILE A 679 -24.80 -3.52 7.89
C ILE A 679 -23.99 -4.28 8.94
N ARG A 680 -24.32 -5.55 9.20
CA ARG A 680 -23.52 -6.41 10.10
C ARG A 680 -22.34 -7.02 9.38
N SER A 681 -21.36 -7.53 10.13
CA SER A 681 -20.22 -8.23 9.53
C SER A 681 -19.78 -9.44 10.34
N SER A 682 -19.10 -10.37 9.69
CA SER A 682 -18.23 -11.32 10.40
C SER A 682 -16.91 -10.63 10.80
N SER A 683 -16.07 -11.32 11.56
CA SER A 683 -14.69 -10.91 11.87
C SER A 683 -13.76 -12.11 11.72
N THR A 684 -12.55 -11.92 11.18
CA THR A 684 -11.63 -13.04 10.89
C THR A 684 -10.24 -12.77 11.40
N MET A 685 -9.49 -13.82 11.75
CA MET A 685 -8.07 -13.73 12.05
C MET A 685 -7.32 -14.89 11.39
N MET A 686 -6.47 -14.59 10.42
CA MET A 686 -5.54 -15.58 9.87
C MET A 686 -4.30 -15.65 10.76
N TYR A 687 -3.95 -16.83 11.27
CA TYR A 687 -2.87 -16.98 12.24
C TYR A 687 -1.99 -18.21 11.98
N GLY A 688 -0.78 -18.21 12.55
CA GLY A 688 0.19 -19.31 12.41
C GLY A 688 1.15 -19.15 11.23
N HIS A 689 1.32 -17.93 10.72
CA HIS A 689 2.33 -17.56 9.72
C HIS A 689 3.52 -16.86 10.39
N VAL A 690 3.89 -15.66 9.93
CA VAL A 690 4.91 -14.76 10.51
C VAL A 690 4.48 -14.09 11.83
N ASP A 691 3.22 -14.25 12.22
CA ASP A 691 2.66 -13.70 13.46
C ASP A 691 3.11 -14.47 14.71
N ASN A 692 2.78 -13.92 15.88
CA ASN A 692 3.03 -14.54 17.18
C ASN A 692 1.86 -14.29 18.15
N PRO A 693 1.81 -14.97 19.32
CA PRO A 693 0.71 -14.86 20.28
C PRO A 693 0.34 -13.45 20.73
N ARG A 694 1.29 -12.50 20.76
CA ARG A 694 1.00 -11.10 21.10
C ARG A 694 0.11 -10.47 20.03
N HIS A 695 0.40 -10.72 18.75
CA HIS A 695 -0.42 -10.22 17.65
C HIS A 695 -1.85 -10.77 17.72
N TRP A 696 -2.03 -12.04 18.13
CA TRP A 696 -3.37 -12.63 18.31
C TRP A 696 -4.16 -11.94 19.42
N VAL A 697 -3.51 -11.71 20.56
CA VAL A 697 -4.11 -10.99 21.70
C VAL A 697 -4.50 -9.58 21.29
N GLN A 698 -3.62 -8.84 20.59
CA GLN A 698 -3.94 -7.48 20.15
C GLN A 698 -5.07 -7.46 19.11
N HIS A 699 -5.08 -8.40 18.17
CA HIS A 699 -6.18 -8.53 17.21
C HIS A 699 -7.53 -8.72 17.92
N LEU A 700 -7.61 -9.66 18.86
CA LEU A 700 -8.85 -9.90 19.64
C LEU A 700 -9.28 -8.67 20.44
N LYS A 701 -8.32 -7.90 20.97
CA LYS A 701 -8.61 -6.63 21.67
C LYS A 701 -9.17 -5.56 20.74
N VAL A 702 -8.66 -5.45 19.50
CA VAL A 702 -9.21 -4.52 18.51
C VAL A 702 -10.67 -4.87 18.22
N LEU A 703 -10.97 -6.14 17.96
CA LEU A 703 -12.36 -6.59 17.71
C LEU A 703 -13.27 -6.35 18.92
N ALA A 704 -12.79 -6.67 20.13
CA ALA A 704 -13.52 -6.41 21.37
C ALA A 704 -13.84 -4.91 21.55
N GLY A 705 -12.85 -4.03 21.35
CA GLY A 705 -13.04 -2.59 21.48
C GLY A 705 -14.02 -2.01 20.46
N MET A 706 -13.99 -2.51 19.22
CA MET A 706 -14.96 -2.13 18.19
C MET A 706 -16.38 -2.55 18.57
N GLN A 707 -16.56 -3.81 18.99
CA GLN A 707 -17.86 -4.32 19.37
C GLN A 707 -18.42 -3.63 20.62
N GLU A 708 -17.57 -3.34 21.60
CA GLU A 708 -17.96 -2.59 22.80
C GLU A 708 -18.44 -1.17 22.44
N LYS A 709 -17.72 -0.48 21.54
CA LYS A 709 -18.16 0.81 21.01
C LYS A 709 -19.53 0.71 20.31
N ASN A 710 -19.73 -0.32 19.49
CA ASN A 710 -21.00 -0.51 18.80
C ASN A 710 -22.17 -0.74 19.76
N LEU A 711 -21.96 -1.55 20.80
CA LEU A 711 -22.96 -1.80 21.85
C LEU A 711 -23.32 -0.52 22.61
N GLN A 712 -22.34 0.34 22.91
CA GLN A 712 -22.55 1.63 23.58
C GLN A 712 -23.34 2.62 22.73
N GLU A 713 -23.05 2.66 21.43
CA GLU A 713 -23.66 3.59 20.48
C GLU A 713 -24.98 3.07 19.87
N GLY A 714 -25.32 1.79 20.09
CA GLY A 714 -26.50 1.15 19.50
C GLY A 714 -26.37 0.86 18.01
N TYR A 715 -25.14 0.74 17.50
CA TYR A 715 -24.89 0.36 16.10
C TYR A 715 -25.05 -1.15 15.88
N ALA A 716 -25.11 -1.55 14.61
CA ALA A 716 -24.92 -2.95 14.26
C ALA A 716 -23.50 -3.40 14.67
N GLY A 717 -23.19 -4.69 14.58
CA GLY A 717 -21.91 -5.19 15.04
C GLY A 717 -21.52 -6.51 14.39
N PHE A 718 -20.52 -7.13 14.99
CA PHE A 718 -20.06 -8.44 14.56
C PHE A 718 -21.09 -9.53 14.87
N THR A 719 -21.34 -10.39 13.90
CA THR A 719 -22.18 -11.60 14.07
C THR A 719 -21.36 -12.76 14.64
N GLU A 720 -20.10 -12.87 14.24
CA GLU A 720 -19.18 -13.93 14.66
C GLU A 720 -17.71 -13.57 14.52
N PHE A 721 -16.87 -14.35 15.18
CA PHE A 721 -15.43 -14.41 14.98
C PHE A 721 -15.01 -15.75 14.37
N VAL A 722 -14.16 -15.67 13.34
CA VAL A 722 -13.70 -16.82 12.55
C VAL A 722 -12.16 -16.89 12.61
N PRO A 723 -11.59 -17.74 13.48
CA PRO A 723 -10.18 -18.09 13.44
C PRO A 723 -9.86 -18.90 12.18
N LEU A 724 -8.85 -18.48 11.41
CA LEU A 724 -8.45 -19.09 10.14
C LEU A 724 -6.99 -19.58 10.22
N PRO A 725 -6.76 -20.89 10.50
CA PRO A 725 -5.43 -21.47 10.44
C PRO A 725 -4.75 -21.24 9.08
N PHE A 726 -3.51 -20.77 9.08
CA PHE A 726 -2.76 -20.56 7.85
C PHE A 726 -2.44 -21.89 7.13
N VAL A 727 -2.88 -22.00 5.86
CA VAL A 727 -2.57 -23.12 4.97
C VAL A 727 -1.38 -22.73 4.09
N HIS A 728 -0.26 -23.44 4.25
CA HIS A 728 1.04 -22.96 3.80
C HIS A 728 1.53 -23.56 2.48
N HIS A 729 1.03 -24.74 2.08
CA HIS A 729 1.62 -25.59 1.03
C HIS A 729 1.91 -24.86 -0.29
N SER A 730 1.01 -23.98 -0.73
CA SER A 730 1.15 -23.20 -1.97
C SER A 730 1.37 -21.69 -1.74
N ALA A 731 1.58 -21.26 -0.50
CA ALA A 731 1.73 -19.85 -0.16
C ALA A 731 3.15 -19.34 -0.50
N PRO A 732 3.30 -18.28 -1.33
CA PRO A 732 4.62 -17.77 -1.74
C PRO A 732 5.57 -17.45 -0.57
N ILE A 733 5.05 -16.87 0.51
CA ILE A 733 5.82 -16.52 1.71
C ILE A 733 6.38 -17.74 2.46
N TYR A 734 5.66 -18.87 2.44
CA TYR A 734 6.16 -20.13 2.99
C TYR A 734 7.22 -20.74 2.08
N LEU A 735 6.97 -20.75 0.76
CA LEU A 735 7.92 -21.25 -0.23
C LEU A 735 9.24 -20.45 -0.27
N ALA A 736 9.20 -19.17 0.10
CA ALA A 736 10.38 -18.32 0.27
C ALA A 736 11.16 -18.56 1.59
N GLY A 737 10.65 -19.43 2.47
CA GLY A 737 11.24 -19.73 3.77
C GLY A 737 11.05 -18.63 4.81
N VAL A 738 10.03 -17.79 4.65
CA VAL A 738 9.76 -16.63 5.51
C VAL A 738 8.69 -16.92 6.56
N ALA A 739 7.67 -17.72 6.23
CA ALA A 739 6.58 -18.08 7.15
C ALA A 739 6.71 -19.49 7.74
N ARG A 740 6.06 -19.71 8.89
CA ARG A 740 5.86 -21.02 9.53
C ARG A 740 4.93 -21.94 8.71
N PRO A 741 4.99 -23.27 8.89
CA PRO A 741 4.10 -24.24 8.22
C PRO A 741 2.66 -24.25 8.79
N GLY A 742 2.14 -23.09 9.20
CA GLY A 742 0.84 -22.99 9.86
C GLY A 742 0.89 -23.21 11.38
N PRO A 743 -0.26 -23.04 12.06
CA PRO A 743 -0.37 -23.20 13.51
C PRO A 743 -0.36 -24.67 13.94
N THR A 744 0.13 -24.94 15.15
CA THR A 744 0.06 -26.27 15.77
C THR A 744 -1.36 -26.54 16.32
N LEU A 745 -1.66 -27.80 16.68
CA LEU A 745 -2.92 -28.12 17.39
C LEU A 745 -3.05 -27.30 18.69
N ARG A 746 -1.94 -27.12 19.40
CA ARG A 746 -1.87 -26.30 20.62
C ARG A 746 -2.26 -24.84 20.34
N ASP A 747 -1.74 -24.27 19.26
CA ASP A 747 -2.09 -22.90 18.84
C ASP A 747 -3.57 -22.80 18.47
N ASN A 748 -4.10 -23.79 17.75
CA ASN A 748 -5.52 -23.83 17.40
C ASN A 748 -6.41 -23.85 18.65
N LEU A 749 -6.12 -24.72 19.61
CA LEU A 749 -6.85 -24.79 20.89
C LEU A 749 -6.76 -23.47 21.66
N ALA A 750 -5.56 -22.90 21.77
CA ALA A 750 -5.34 -21.66 22.50
C ALA A 750 -6.08 -20.48 21.86
N VAL A 751 -6.02 -20.34 20.53
CA VAL A 751 -6.70 -19.24 19.81
C VAL A 751 -8.21 -19.33 19.94
N HIS A 752 -8.81 -20.52 19.78
CA HIS A 752 -10.27 -20.66 19.92
C HIS A 752 -10.74 -20.44 21.37
N ALA A 753 -10.02 -21.02 22.35
CA ALA A 753 -10.36 -20.85 23.76
C ALA A 753 -10.21 -19.39 24.21
N MET A 754 -9.11 -18.75 23.82
CA MET A 754 -8.89 -17.34 24.14
C MET A 754 -9.83 -16.41 23.38
N ALA A 755 -10.26 -16.74 22.16
CA ALA A 755 -11.29 -15.97 21.47
C ALA A 755 -12.61 -15.98 22.27
N ARG A 756 -13.06 -17.16 22.72
CA ARG A 756 -14.23 -17.29 23.58
C ARG A 756 -14.10 -16.50 24.88
N ILE A 757 -12.93 -16.55 25.53
CA ILE A 757 -12.69 -15.83 26.80
C ILE A 757 -12.60 -14.32 26.57
N MET A 758 -11.82 -13.85 25.61
CA MET A 758 -11.54 -12.42 25.39
C MET A 758 -12.71 -11.67 24.73
N LEU A 759 -13.52 -12.36 23.93
CA LEU A 759 -14.69 -11.77 23.27
C LEU A 759 -16.00 -12.01 24.06
N HIS A 760 -15.92 -12.63 25.24
CA HIS A 760 -17.08 -12.89 26.09
C HIS A 760 -17.87 -11.60 26.39
N GLY A 761 -19.20 -11.68 26.29
CA GLY A 761 -20.11 -10.54 26.45
C GLY A 761 -20.09 -9.54 25.29
N ARG A 762 -19.34 -9.81 24.21
CA ARG A 762 -19.22 -8.93 23.04
C ARG A 762 -19.58 -9.65 21.74
N ILE A 763 -18.94 -10.78 21.44
CA ILE A 763 -19.19 -11.60 20.25
C ILE A 763 -19.50 -13.04 20.69
N ASP A 764 -20.75 -13.45 20.52
CA ASP A 764 -21.23 -14.71 21.05
C ASP A 764 -20.84 -15.92 20.21
N ASN A 765 -20.64 -15.74 18.90
CA ASN A 765 -20.41 -16.84 17.97
C ASN A 765 -18.94 -16.92 17.58
N ILE A 766 -18.35 -18.09 17.81
CA ILE A 766 -16.99 -18.43 17.42
C ILE A 766 -17.08 -19.63 16.46
N GLN A 767 -16.68 -19.41 15.21
CA GLN A 767 -16.69 -20.42 14.16
C GLN A 767 -15.43 -21.28 14.21
N THR A 768 -15.50 -22.50 13.68
CA THR A 768 -14.34 -23.33 13.35
C THR A 768 -14.37 -23.75 11.88
N SER A 769 -13.21 -23.75 11.23
CA SER A 769 -13.08 -23.99 9.78
C SER A 769 -12.75 -25.45 9.47
N TRP A 770 -13.77 -26.27 9.19
CA TRP A 770 -13.59 -27.68 8.84
C TRP A 770 -12.73 -27.90 7.59
N VAL A 771 -12.76 -26.97 6.62
CA VAL A 771 -11.90 -26.99 5.43
C VAL A 771 -10.41 -26.92 5.79
N LYS A 772 -10.06 -26.31 6.93
CA LYS A 772 -8.65 -26.08 7.31
C LYS A 772 -8.16 -27.06 8.38
N LEU A 773 -9.08 -27.57 9.19
CA LEU A 773 -8.77 -28.38 10.37
C LEU A 773 -9.17 -29.86 10.22
N GLY A 774 -9.95 -30.20 9.19
CA GLY A 774 -10.57 -31.51 9.05
C GLY A 774 -11.59 -31.79 10.17
N VAL A 775 -12.17 -32.99 10.17
CA VAL A 775 -13.23 -33.37 11.13
C VAL A 775 -12.73 -33.39 12.58
N ASP A 776 -11.58 -34.02 12.83
CA ASP A 776 -11.08 -34.19 14.20
C ASP A 776 -10.60 -32.86 14.81
N GLY A 777 -9.91 -32.03 14.01
CA GLY A 777 -9.54 -30.69 14.43
C GLY A 777 -10.77 -29.82 14.71
N THR A 778 -11.80 -29.91 13.87
CA THR A 778 -13.08 -29.19 14.09
C THR A 778 -13.73 -29.59 15.40
N ARG A 779 -13.82 -30.89 15.69
CA ARG A 779 -14.36 -31.40 16.96
C ARG A 779 -13.56 -30.89 18.17
N ALA A 780 -12.24 -30.87 18.07
CA ALA A 780 -11.38 -30.31 19.11
C ALA A 780 -11.65 -28.82 19.34
N MET A 781 -11.86 -28.03 18.29
CA MET A 781 -12.16 -26.59 18.43
C MET A 781 -13.55 -26.33 19.00
N LEU A 782 -14.55 -27.15 18.65
CA LEU A 782 -15.87 -27.10 19.29
C LEU A 782 -15.75 -27.37 20.79
N ALA A 783 -14.93 -28.33 21.19
CA ALA A 783 -14.62 -28.60 22.60
C ALA A 783 -13.79 -27.50 23.29
N ALA A 784 -13.27 -26.53 22.53
CA ALA A 784 -12.44 -25.42 23.02
C ALA A 784 -13.13 -24.05 22.93
N GLY A 785 -14.46 -24.01 22.90
CA GLY A 785 -15.24 -22.77 22.97
C GLY A 785 -15.87 -22.30 21.64
N ALA A 786 -15.62 -23.00 20.53
CA ALA A 786 -16.35 -22.77 19.28
C ALA A 786 -17.78 -23.35 19.34
N ASN A 787 -18.70 -22.72 18.61
CA ASN A 787 -20.12 -23.10 18.57
C ASN A 787 -20.74 -23.06 17.17
N ASP A 788 -19.93 -22.90 16.14
CA ASP A 788 -20.39 -22.80 14.76
C ASP A 788 -19.44 -23.54 13.81
N LEU A 789 -20.02 -24.34 12.91
CA LEU A 789 -19.32 -25.09 11.87
C LEU A 789 -19.10 -24.26 10.60
N GLY A 790 -19.73 -23.08 10.51
CA GLY A 790 -19.74 -22.25 9.32
C GLY A 790 -20.68 -22.79 8.25
N GLY A 791 -20.22 -22.79 7.01
CA GLY A 791 -21.02 -23.09 5.83
C GLY A 791 -20.87 -24.50 5.28
N THR A 792 -21.85 -24.94 4.49
CA THR A 792 -21.71 -26.06 3.53
C THR A 792 -20.77 -25.73 2.37
N LEU A 793 -20.59 -24.43 2.10
CA LEU A 793 -19.74 -23.78 1.10
C LEU A 793 -20.08 -24.06 -0.36
N MET A 794 -20.49 -25.29 -0.70
CA MET A 794 -20.75 -25.82 -2.06
C MET A 794 -19.56 -25.74 -3.04
N GLU A 795 -18.72 -24.72 -2.94
CA GLU A 795 -17.42 -24.56 -3.57
C GLU A 795 -16.47 -23.82 -2.59
N GLU A 796 -15.20 -24.22 -2.50
CA GLU A 796 -14.18 -23.54 -1.68
C GLU A 796 -12.84 -23.55 -2.42
N THR A 797 -12.70 -22.60 -3.33
CA THR A 797 -11.55 -22.54 -4.24
C THR A 797 -10.29 -21.97 -3.56
N ILE A 798 -10.44 -21.04 -2.62
CA ILE A 798 -9.32 -20.30 -2.02
C ILE A 798 -8.42 -21.24 -1.19
N SER A 799 -8.99 -21.94 -0.22
CA SER A 799 -8.26 -22.86 0.67
C SER A 799 -7.77 -24.08 -0.10
N ARG A 800 -8.53 -24.54 -1.11
CA ARG A 800 -8.11 -25.63 -1.99
C ARG A 800 -6.88 -25.24 -2.82
N MET A 801 -6.87 -24.06 -3.43
CA MET A 801 -5.69 -23.52 -4.15
C MET A 801 -4.49 -23.27 -3.24
N ALA A 802 -4.72 -22.96 -1.96
CA ALA A 802 -3.64 -22.88 -0.96
C ALA A 802 -3.04 -24.25 -0.59
N GLY A 803 -3.76 -25.34 -0.90
CA GLY A 803 -3.33 -26.72 -0.65
C GLY A 803 -4.02 -27.37 0.56
N SER A 804 -5.27 -27.01 0.86
CA SER A 804 -6.09 -27.81 1.77
C SER A 804 -6.50 -29.13 1.12
N GLU A 805 -6.56 -30.21 1.91
CA GLU A 805 -6.95 -31.55 1.49
C GLU A 805 -8.30 -31.99 2.09
N HIS A 806 -9.01 -31.12 2.81
CA HIS A 806 -10.23 -31.49 3.57
C HIS A 806 -11.54 -31.29 2.79
N GLY A 807 -11.45 -31.17 1.47
CA GLY A 807 -12.59 -31.00 0.56
C GLY A 807 -13.00 -29.54 0.36
N SER A 808 -13.91 -29.33 -0.59
CA SER A 808 -14.43 -28.02 -1.03
C SER A 808 -15.90 -27.79 -0.68
N ALA A 809 -16.62 -28.84 -0.24
CA ALA A 809 -18.00 -28.78 0.20
C ALA A 809 -18.28 -29.86 1.26
N LYS A 810 -19.32 -29.64 2.07
CA LYS A 810 -19.91 -30.65 2.96
C LYS A 810 -21.42 -30.65 2.88
N THR A 811 -22.00 -31.84 2.95
CA THR A 811 -23.43 -32.05 3.09
C THR A 811 -23.90 -31.71 4.52
N VAL A 812 -25.19 -31.44 4.67
CA VAL A 812 -25.80 -31.19 5.99
C VAL A 812 -25.60 -32.40 6.90
N GLU A 813 -25.75 -33.60 6.36
CA GLU A 813 -25.57 -34.86 7.09
C GLU A 813 -24.15 -34.98 7.67
N GLU A 814 -23.12 -34.65 6.88
CA GLU A 814 -21.74 -34.65 7.37
C GLU A 814 -21.51 -33.61 8.49
N LEU A 815 -22.11 -32.42 8.40
CA LEU A 815 -22.01 -31.42 9.47
C LEU A 815 -22.69 -31.92 10.75
N VAL A 816 -23.86 -32.55 10.63
CA VAL A 816 -24.57 -33.20 11.75
C VAL A 816 -23.70 -34.30 12.38
N GLU A 817 -23.00 -35.11 11.58
CA GLU A 817 -22.08 -36.14 12.07
C GLU A 817 -20.88 -35.58 12.83
N ILE A 818 -20.36 -34.41 12.43
CA ILE A 818 -19.28 -33.74 13.16
C ILE A 818 -19.72 -33.44 14.60
N GLY A 819 -20.88 -32.79 14.76
CA GLY A 819 -21.42 -32.45 16.09
C GLY A 819 -21.87 -33.68 16.89
N ALA A 820 -22.52 -34.66 16.24
CA ALA A 820 -22.92 -35.91 16.88
C ALA A 820 -21.72 -36.67 17.47
N GLY A 821 -20.56 -36.62 16.80
CA GLY A 821 -19.32 -37.24 17.28
C GLY A 821 -18.77 -36.68 18.59
N ILE A 822 -19.25 -35.51 19.04
CA ILE A 822 -18.95 -34.93 20.36
C ILE A 822 -20.21 -34.75 21.23
N GLY A 823 -21.32 -35.39 20.86
CA GLY A 823 -22.57 -35.34 21.60
C GLY A 823 -23.28 -33.99 21.59
N ARG A 824 -23.07 -33.16 20.56
CA ARG A 824 -23.72 -31.85 20.42
C ARG A 824 -24.72 -31.83 19.27
N PRO A 825 -25.96 -31.35 19.49
CA PRO A 825 -26.94 -31.21 18.41
C PRO A 825 -26.51 -30.12 17.43
N VAL A 826 -26.69 -30.37 16.15
CA VAL A 826 -26.35 -29.44 15.06
C VAL A 826 -27.64 -28.83 14.51
N VAL A 827 -27.70 -27.51 14.40
CA VAL A 827 -28.91 -26.76 14.01
C VAL A 827 -28.60 -25.75 12.91
N GLU A 828 -29.51 -25.62 11.95
CA GLU A 828 -29.37 -24.63 10.88
C GLU A 828 -29.65 -23.21 11.42
N ARG A 829 -28.85 -22.26 10.97
CA ARG A 829 -29.01 -20.83 11.23
C ARG A 829 -29.05 -20.03 9.93
N THR A 830 -29.61 -18.84 10.02
CA THR A 830 -29.39 -17.75 9.05
C THR A 830 -28.00 -17.13 9.25
N THR A 831 -27.57 -16.28 8.31
CA THR A 831 -26.31 -15.52 8.39
C THR A 831 -26.21 -14.66 9.65
N THR A 832 -27.33 -14.11 10.14
CA THR A 832 -27.36 -13.31 11.38
C THR A 832 -27.78 -14.12 12.60
N TYR A 833 -27.57 -15.45 12.58
CA TYR A 833 -27.78 -16.36 13.71
C TYR A 833 -29.22 -16.51 14.22
N ALA A 834 -30.24 -16.12 13.43
CA ALA A 834 -31.62 -16.55 13.70
C ALA A 834 -31.77 -18.04 13.34
N ARG A 835 -32.52 -18.81 14.16
CA ARG A 835 -32.78 -20.24 13.93
C ARG A 835 -33.67 -20.46 12.71
N ARG A 836 -33.41 -21.53 11.95
CA ARG A 836 -34.25 -21.95 10.83
C ARG A 836 -34.95 -23.28 11.10
#